data_AF-A0A538SCT5-F1
#
_entry.id   AF-A0A538SCT5-F1
#
_cell.length_a   1.000
_cell.length_b   1.000
_cell.length_c   1.000
_cell.angle_alpha   90.00
_cell.angle_beta   90.00
_cell.angle_gamma   90.00
#
_symmetry.space_group_name_H-M   'P 1'
#
loop_
_entity.id
_entity.type
_entity.pdbx_description
1 polymer ?
#
loop_
_entity_poly.entity_id
_entity_poly.type
_entity_poly.pdbx_seq_one_letter_code
_entity_poly.pdbx_strand_id
1 'polypeptide(L)'
;MIRPSVRAFSFVTLLFAVPGAASAQTTLFVKNYVNSNEIQSITPWRGLVAMGTLGGVVTIDPSSGVITKILGSPGGLPSDHVLSVEVSPSGMLWAGTADRGVARIRPDGTFRRPLSSFDGLPSDRVQAVYTRGDTVWVATSGGVALFTENPGTGQIGLTRAFTNASTSGGLAGDDVRAFLQVADTLWVGTTAGLSSFAGGAWQNRTFALSLPATSLALHADTLWAATSLGPYRYAGGVFQPGNSGHAFPSQVLVESAQGFFSGSAALGVYQYAPGAWQSTGAGLPTPRVGALRDGPDGALWAGTSGGAARLRPGSSAWEPHLSDGPLVNGTQRAVVDPRGVWFTTGNDFPAGIARGVVLHFDGVSWSALTSATTGGAFEQADAFGILSDATGRIWIGHCCANAEPRPRIDRYDPGTGIWDQPPAYNILTFAQSPVSGQVLAGSSEHENGVYVFDAVSGALLDSLTPANSGIRSNNLRSVRFDSAGKGWFGTAFNGLDVWDGRGTTLHADDLWTHYVAQPDNQVTSIAVIDPATAWIGTALGAGRIQSGTFTRLLTVAPPSEGGPGLPSAQVNDLTLDTNGSVWIGTSAGLARADVSGFGPIEVFTTAQGLVDDDIRALAWDAARGVLWVGTVHGVSRVVPAGTGAPAITDRVYVYPNPSRAGSLRIGGIQNSLTGEVRDVSGNLVHRFRCDPAQNEIWDLRAESGEPAPAGVYLIVLHDKRGSKTLRAAVVR
;
A
#
# COMPACT_ATOMS: atom_id res chain seq x y z
N MET A 1 -38.62 -66.61 -1.62
CA MET A 1 -38.30 -66.28 -0.22
C MET A 1 -36.93 -66.88 0.09
N ILE A 2 -36.04 -66.11 0.72
CA ILE A 2 -34.73 -66.47 1.29
C ILE A 2 -33.52 -66.51 0.32
N ARG A 3 -32.55 -65.62 0.63
CA ARG A 3 -31.22 -65.44 0.02
C ARG A 3 -30.28 -66.62 0.34
N PRO A 4 -29.29 -66.93 -0.51
CA PRO A 4 -28.10 -67.66 -0.09
C PRO A 4 -26.96 -66.70 0.28
N SER A 5 -26.28 -67.03 1.37
CA SER A 5 -25.01 -66.44 1.79
C SER A 5 -23.84 -67.19 1.16
N VAL A 6 -22.92 -66.48 0.49
CA VAL A 6 -21.52 -66.93 0.34
C VAL A 6 -20.62 -65.69 0.37
N ARG A 7 -19.64 -65.70 1.28
CA ARG A 7 -18.58 -64.68 1.40
C ARG A 7 -17.60 -64.82 0.24
N ALA A 8 -17.32 -63.73 -0.46
CA ALA A 8 -16.20 -63.62 -1.40
C ALA A 8 -15.15 -62.65 -0.83
N PHE A 9 -13.91 -63.10 -0.75
CA PHE A 9 -12.73 -62.30 -0.44
C PHE A 9 -12.40 -61.42 -1.65
N SER A 10 -12.41 -60.09 -1.48
CA SER A 10 -11.83 -59.16 -2.44
C SER A 10 -10.45 -58.72 -1.95
N PHE A 11 -9.42 -59.06 -2.72
CA PHE A 11 -8.09 -58.47 -2.60
C PHE A 11 -8.18 -56.98 -2.94
N VAL A 12 -8.02 -56.12 -1.93
CA VAL A 12 -7.78 -54.69 -2.14
C VAL A 12 -6.28 -54.53 -2.37
N THR A 13 -5.90 -54.28 -3.62
CA THR A 13 -4.57 -53.75 -3.92
C THR A 13 -4.52 -52.33 -3.38
N LEU A 14 -3.95 -52.15 -2.19
CA LEU A 14 -3.56 -50.82 -1.69
C LEU A 14 -2.44 -50.29 -2.60
N LEU A 15 -2.82 -49.50 -3.60
CA LEU A 15 -1.93 -48.51 -4.18
C LEU A 15 -1.66 -47.48 -3.07
N PHE A 16 -0.54 -47.63 -2.37
CA PHE A 16 0.03 -46.54 -1.62
C PHE A 16 0.35 -45.43 -2.63
N ALA A 17 -0.50 -44.40 -2.68
CA ALA A 17 -0.13 -43.14 -3.27
C ALA A 17 1.10 -42.65 -2.48
N VAL A 18 2.27 -42.72 -3.13
CA VAL A 18 3.43 -41.95 -2.70
C VAL A 18 2.94 -40.51 -2.58
N PRO A 19 3.13 -39.81 -1.46
CA PRO A 19 2.84 -38.38 -1.41
C PRO A 19 3.70 -37.77 -2.50
N GLY A 20 3.07 -37.30 -3.57
CA GLY A 20 3.76 -36.52 -4.58
C GLY A 20 4.50 -35.42 -3.85
N ALA A 21 5.79 -35.29 -4.11
CA ALA A 21 6.57 -34.18 -3.58
C ALA A 21 5.78 -32.90 -3.87
N ALA A 22 5.27 -32.23 -2.84
CA ALA A 22 4.64 -30.94 -2.99
C ALA A 22 5.67 -30.07 -3.72
N SER A 23 5.36 -29.63 -4.94
CA SER A 23 6.23 -28.72 -5.65
C SER A 23 6.43 -27.52 -4.74
N ALA A 24 7.69 -27.22 -4.40
CA ALA A 24 7.99 -26.08 -3.55
C ALA A 24 7.36 -24.84 -4.19
N GLN A 25 6.48 -24.16 -3.45
CA GLN A 25 5.84 -22.93 -3.89
C GLN A 25 6.92 -21.93 -4.33
N THR A 26 6.71 -21.30 -5.49
CA THR A 26 7.61 -20.30 -6.04
C THR A 26 7.86 -19.21 -5.01
N THR A 27 9.14 -18.94 -4.71
CA THR A 27 9.49 -17.83 -3.83
C THR A 27 9.28 -16.51 -4.56
N LEU A 28 8.58 -15.56 -3.93
CA LEU A 28 8.41 -14.21 -4.45
C LEU A 28 9.37 -13.22 -3.77
N PHE A 29 10.02 -12.38 -4.57
CA PHE A 29 10.71 -11.20 -4.07
C PHE A 29 9.79 -9.99 -4.22
N VAL A 30 9.21 -9.55 -3.12
CA VAL A 30 8.23 -8.46 -3.11
C VAL A 30 8.86 -7.14 -2.65
N LYS A 31 8.49 -6.02 -3.28
CA LYS A 31 8.73 -4.66 -2.77
C LYS A 31 7.41 -3.92 -2.71
N ASN A 32 7.04 -3.45 -1.52
CA ASN A 32 5.80 -2.72 -1.33
C ASN A 32 6.06 -1.21 -1.39
N TYR A 33 5.12 -0.51 -2.00
CA TYR A 33 5.07 0.94 -2.10
C TYR A 33 3.72 1.40 -1.57
N VAL A 34 3.76 2.21 -0.51
CA VAL A 34 2.59 2.80 0.15
C VAL A 34 2.82 4.29 0.35
N ASN A 35 1.74 5.07 0.35
CA ASN A 35 1.74 6.42 0.84
C ASN A 35 2.03 6.40 2.34
N SER A 36 3.12 7.05 2.75
CA SER A 36 3.48 7.23 4.17
C SER A 36 3.57 8.71 4.53
N ASN A 37 2.82 9.55 3.82
CA ASN A 37 2.85 11.01 3.98
C ASN A 37 1.66 11.51 4.82
N GLU A 38 0.63 10.70 5.05
CA GLU A 38 -0.41 11.06 6.01
C GLU A 38 0.05 10.80 7.45
N ILE A 39 0.63 11.83 8.07
CA ILE A 39 1.21 11.74 9.41
C ILE A 39 0.12 11.88 10.49
N GLN A 40 -0.02 10.86 11.33
CA GLN A 40 -1.01 10.83 12.42
C GLN A 40 -0.42 11.24 13.78
N SER A 41 0.85 10.93 14.01
CA SER A 41 1.54 11.19 15.28
C SER A 41 3.05 11.29 15.08
N ILE A 42 3.72 11.97 16.02
CA ILE A 42 5.16 12.23 15.97
C ILE A 42 5.74 12.06 17.37
N THR A 43 6.87 11.35 17.48
CA THR A 43 7.66 11.25 18.71
C THR A 43 9.16 11.19 18.41
N PRO A 44 10.02 11.87 19.17
CA PRO A 44 11.46 11.72 19.03
C PRO A 44 11.90 10.33 19.49
N TRP A 45 12.72 9.64 18.71
CA TRP A 45 13.19 8.28 19.04
C TRP A 45 14.65 8.10 18.59
N ARG A 46 15.57 7.96 19.56
CA ARG A 46 17.00 7.67 19.32
C ARG A 46 17.71 8.68 18.40
N GLY A 47 17.40 9.97 18.54
CA GLY A 47 17.93 11.02 17.67
C GLY A 47 17.23 11.11 16.31
N LEU A 48 16.27 10.23 16.02
CA LEU A 48 15.37 10.31 14.87
C LEU A 48 14.06 10.97 15.27
N VAL A 49 13.30 11.41 14.27
CA VAL A 49 11.88 11.73 14.40
C VAL A 49 11.09 10.53 13.89
N ALA A 50 10.41 9.82 14.79
CA ALA A 50 9.54 8.70 14.44
C ALA A 50 8.10 9.18 14.29
N MET A 51 7.39 8.64 13.30
CA MET A 51 6.07 9.08 12.91
C MET A 51 5.16 7.88 12.63
N GLY A 52 3.97 7.90 13.21
CA GLY A 52 2.89 7.00 12.82
C GLY A 52 2.20 7.56 11.58
N THR A 53 2.04 6.72 10.55
CA THR A 53 1.42 7.11 9.28
C THR A 53 0.39 6.07 8.85
N LEU A 54 -0.43 6.37 7.84
CA LEU A 54 -1.29 5.35 7.22
C LEU A 54 -0.55 4.39 6.27
N GLY A 55 0.79 4.51 6.17
CA GLY A 55 1.65 3.61 5.41
C GLY A 55 2.86 3.17 6.22
N GLY A 56 2.63 2.77 7.47
CA GLY A 56 3.61 2.24 8.41
C GLY A 56 4.19 3.29 9.36
N VAL A 57 5.32 2.94 9.97
CA VAL A 57 6.13 3.89 10.75
C VAL A 57 7.19 4.50 9.84
N VAL A 58 7.26 5.83 9.83
CA VAL A 58 8.32 6.58 9.16
C VAL A 58 9.30 7.09 10.19
N THR A 59 10.60 7.00 9.91
CA THR A 59 11.64 7.63 10.72
C THR A 59 12.46 8.57 9.83
N ILE A 60 12.73 9.76 10.35
CA ILE A 60 13.55 10.77 9.67
C ILE A 60 14.76 11.05 10.54
N ASP A 61 15.95 10.95 9.96
CA ASP A 61 17.16 11.53 10.55
C ASP A 61 17.15 13.04 10.27
N PRO A 62 16.96 13.90 11.28
CA PRO A 62 16.85 15.34 11.07
C PRO A 62 18.14 15.96 10.52
N SER A 63 19.31 15.32 10.73
CA SER A 63 20.60 15.85 10.30
C SER A 63 20.87 15.63 8.81
N SER A 64 20.52 14.45 8.30
CA SER A 64 20.76 14.04 6.92
C SER A 64 19.53 14.15 6.02
N GLY A 65 18.33 14.21 6.62
CA GLY A 65 17.05 14.12 5.92
C GLY A 65 16.72 12.70 5.46
N VAL A 66 17.52 11.69 5.80
CA VAL A 66 17.29 10.29 5.40
C VAL A 66 16.00 9.79 6.03
N ILE A 67 15.14 9.21 5.18
CA ILE A 67 13.84 8.65 5.56
C ILE A 67 13.92 7.13 5.49
N THR A 68 13.48 6.45 6.56
CA THR A 68 13.33 4.99 6.59
C THR A 68 11.89 4.62 6.94
N LYS A 69 11.34 3.63 6.23
CA LYS A 69 10.00 3.09 6.45
C LYS A 69 10.04 1.73 7.11
N ILE A 70 9.10 1.49 8.00
CA ILE A 70 8.81 0.19 8.59
C ILE A 70 7.36 -0.13 8.25
N LEU A 71 7.16 -1.14 7.41
CA LEU A 71 5.86 -1.58 6.94
C LEU A 71 5.38 -2.84 7.70
N GLY A 72 4.10 -3.13 7.53
CA GLY A 72 3.42 -4.31 8.01
C GLY A 72 4.16 -5.57 7.61
N SER A 73 4.39 -6.45 8.57
CA SER A 73 5.04 -7.74 8.33
C SER A 73 4.70 -8.77 9.41
N PRO A 74 4.64 -10.07 9.07
CA PRO A 74 4.47 -11.12 10.06
C PRO A 74 5.56 -11.06 11.15
N GLY A 75 5.13 -10.99 12.42
CA GLY A 75 6.04 -10.88 13.57
C GLY A 75 6.69 -9.49 13.78
N GLY A 76 6.39 -8.52 12.91
CA GLY A 76 6.84 -7.14 12.97
C GLY A 76 5.71 -6.17 13.34
N LEU A 77 5.57 -5.09 12.55
CA LEU A 77 4.46 -4.17 12.64
C LEU A 77 3.18 -4.90 12.19
N PRO A 78 2.10 -4.97 13.00
CA PRO A 78 0.95 -5.81 12.66
C PRO A 78 0.05 -5.19 11.58
N SER A 79 0.11 -3.87 11.37
CA SER A 79 -0.67 -3.11 10.39
C SER A 79 0.10 -1.87 9.93
N ASP A 80 -0.06 -1.49 8.67
CA ASP A 80 0.48 -0.25 8.12
C ASP A 80 -0.29 1.00 8.60
N HIS A 81 -1.51 0.85 9.12
CA HIS A 81 -2.29 1.99 9.58
C HIS A 81 -1.92 2.35 11.02
N VAL A 82 -0.88 3.17 11.20
CA VAL A 82 -0.35 3.57 12.51
C VAL A 82 -0.92 4.93 12.92
N LEU A 83 -1.72 4.96 13.99
CA LEU A 83 -2.37 6.17 14.48
C LEU A 83 -1.52 6.91 15.52
N SER A 84 -0.79 6.17 16.36
CA SER A 84 0.00 6.74 17.45
C SER A 84 1.39 6.12 17.52
N VAL A 85 2.39 6.95 17.81
CA VAL A 85 3.73 6.51 18.19
C VAL A 85 4.14 7.21 19.48
N GLU A 86 4.69 6.47 20.43
CA GLU A 86 5.29 7.04 21.64
C GLU A 86 6.46 6.20 22.13
N VAL A 87 7.46 6.86 22.72
CA VAL A 87 8.60 6.15 23.33
C VAL A 87 8.25 5.70 24.74
N SER A 88 8.52 4.43 25.02
CA SER A 88 8.25 3.82 26.31
C SER A 88 9.39 4.04 27.31
N PRO A 89 9.15 3.76 28.61
CA PRO A 89 10.15 3.89 29.66
C PRO A 89 11.47 3.15 29.38
N SER A 90 11.41 2.02 28.66
CA SER A 90 12.59 1.25 28.25
C SER A 90 13.23 1.71 26.92
N GLY A 91 12.77 2.83 26.35
CA GLY A 91 13.25 3.38 25.09
C GLY A 91 12.70 2.67 23.84
N MET A 92 11.73 1.77 23.98
CA MET A 92 11.07 1.13 22.84
C MET A 92 10.11 2.12 22.18
N LEU A 93 9.98 2.03 20.86
CA LEU A 93 8.92 2.74 20.14
C LEU A 93 7.65 1.89 20.20
N TRP A 94 6.60 2.40 20.83
CA TRP A 94 5.27 1.81 20.81
C TRP A 94 4.48 2.44 19.67
N ALA A 95 3.98 1.61 18.75
CA ALA A 95 3.21 2.04 17.59
C ALA A 95 1.79 1.46 17.68
N GLY A 96 0.81 2.30 18.04
CA GLY A 96 -0.60 1.97 18.08
C GLY A 96 -1.22 2.02 16.69
N THR A 97 -1.90 0.94 16.31
CA THR A 97 -2.48 0.75 14.98
C THR A 97 -3.99 0.95 14.96
N ALA A 98 -4.54 1.20 13.78
CA ALA A 98 -5.95 1.48 13.58
C ALA A 98 -6.85 0.25 13.77
N ASP A 99 -6.29 -0.95 13.73
CA ASP A 99 -7.02 -2.20 13.58
C ASP A 99 -6.36 -3.45 14.22
N ARG A 100 -5.08 -3.42 14.61
CA ARG A 100 -4.34 -4.61 15.08
C ARG A 100 -3.50 -4.37 16.34
N GLY A 101 -3.97 -3.48 17.21
CA GLY A 101 -3.39 -3.25 18.52
C GLY A 101 -2.07 -2.47 18.47
N VAL A 102 -1.07 -2.87 19.26
CA VAL A 102 0.19 -2.13 19.46
C VAL A 102 1.41 -2.95 19.06
N ALA A 103 2.25 -2.42 18.16
CA ALA A 103 3.61 -2.89 17.95
C ALA A 103 4.57 -2.28 18.97
N ARG A 104 5.62 -3.04 19.31
CA ARG A 104 6.67 -2.60 20.24
C ARG A 104 8.04 -2.88 19.62
N ILE A 105 8.73 -1.81 19.27
CA ILE A 105 9.97 -1.84 18.50
C ILE A 105 11.11 -1.48 19.45
N ARG A 106 12.06 -2.40 19.63
CA ARG A 106 13.23 -2.16 20.48
C ARG A 106 14.14 -1.09 19.90
N PRO A 107 15.00 -0.48 20.74
CA PRO A 107 16.04 0.42 20.24
C PRO A 107 17.10 -0.27 19.36
N ASP A 108 17.04 -1.56 19.06
CA ASP A 108 17.90 -2.18 18.04
C ASP A 108 17.16 -2.42 16.71
N GLY A 109 15.89 -1.99 16.60
CA GLY A 109 15.04 -2.24 15.43
C GLY A 109 14.27 -3.56 15.50
N THR A 110 14.55 -4.44 16.46
CA THR A 110 13.84 -5.72 16.59
C THR A 110 12.49 -5.57 17.28
N PHE A 111 11.53 -6.44 16.94
CA PHE A 111 10.18 -6.37 17.50
C PHE A 111 10.02 -7.26 18.74
N ARG A 112 9.23 -6.78 19.70
CA ARG A 112 8.56 -7.63 20.70
C ARG A 112 7.22 -8.09 20.11
N ARG A 113 6.64 -9.16 20.67
CA ARG A 113 5.29 -9.60 20.31
C ARG A 113 4.31 -8.41 20.41
N PRO A 114 3.51 -8.13 19.37
CA PRO A 114 2.46 -7.12 19.43
C PRO A 114 1.45 -7.40 20.55
N LEU A 115 0.75 -6.36 20.99
CA LEU A 115 -0.36 -6.44 21.93
C LEU A 115 -1.67 -6.26 21.21
N SER A 116 -2.68 -7.03 21.58
CA SER A 116 -4.03 -6.89 21.05
C SER A 116 -5.08 -6.94 22.17
N SER A 117 -6.35 -6.94 21.80
CA SER A 117 -7.50 -7.19 22.68
C SER A 117 -7.38 -8.52 23.44
N PHE A 118 -6.69 -9.51 22.86
CA PHE A 118 -6.35 -10.77 23.54
C PHE A 118 -5.45 -10.57 24.76
N ASP A 119 -4.64 -9.51 24.76
CA ASP A 119 -3.74 -9.16 25.86
C ASP A 119 -4.37 -8.17 26.85
N GLY A 120 -5.67 -7.88 26.71
CA GLY A 120 -6.45 -7.03 27.59
C GLY A 120 -6.55 -5.56 27.17
N LEU A 121 -6.22 -5.23 25.91
CA LEU A 121 -6.65 -3.96 25.34
C LEU A 121 -8.19 -3.94 25.19
N PRO A 122 -8.88 -2.85 25.56
CA PRO A 122 -10.33 -2.76 25.37
C PRO A 122 -10.77 -2.78 23.89
N SER A 123 -9.89 -2.38 22.97
CA SER A 123 -10.08 -2.49 21.51
C SER A 123 -8.72 -2.53 20.80
N ASP A 124 -8.68 -3.15 19.62
CA ASP A 124 -7.49 -3.20 18.76
C ASP A 124 -7.24 -1.91 17.97
N ARG A 125 -8.20 -0.98 17.97
CA ARG A 125 -7.98 0.37 17.44
C ARG A 125 -7.36 1.25 18.52
N VAL A 126 -6.06 1.50 18.41
CA VAL A 126 -5.27 2.25 19.40
C VAL A 126 -5.08 3.69 18.94
N GLN A 127 -5.76 4.61 19.62
CA GLN A 127 -5.83 6.02 19.25
C GLN A 127 -4.62 6.82 19.76
N ALA A 128 -4.13 6.50 20.96
CA ALA A 128 -2.98 7.17 21.56
C ALA A 128 -2.27 6.25 22.55
N VAL A 129 -0.95 6.44 22.69
CA VAL A 129 -0.14 5.85 23.75
C VAL A 129 0.49 6.99 24.54
N TYR A 130 0.43 6.91 25.87
CA TYR A 130 1.01 7.90 26.77
C TYR A 130 1.85 7.21 27.83
N THR A 131 3.06 7.72 28.05
CA THR A 131 4.03 7.10 28.96
C THR A 131 4.47 8.09 30.02
N ARG A 132 4.58 7.63 31.26
CA ARG A 132 5.12 8.41 32.38
C ARG A 132 5.69 7.51 33.45
N GLY A 133 6.95 7.73 33.82
CA GLY A 133 7.64 6.87 34.79
C GLY A 133 7.75 5.44 34.22
N ASP A 134 7.22 4.46 34.94
CA ASP A 134 7.10 3.06 34.51
C ASP A 134 5.70 2.71 33.96
N THR A 135 4.79 3.69 33.89
CA THR A 135 3.41 3.47 33.44
C THR A 135 3.25 3.75 31.95
N VAL A 136 2.47 2.90 31.28
CA VAL A 136 2.08 3.04 29.87
C VAL A 136 0.56 2.96 29.78
N TRP A 137 -0.05 4.08 29.40
CA TRP A 137 -1.47 4.21 29.14
C TRP A 137 -1.73 4.03 27.65
N VAL A 138 -2.64 3.13 27.30
CA VAL A 138 -3.04 2.85 25.92
C VAL A 138 -4.51 3.24 25.77
N ALA A 139 -4.76 4.32 25.04
CA ALA A 139 -6.10 4.73 24.63
C ALA A 139 -6.54 3.94 23.42
N THR A 140 -7.74 3.38 23.50
CA THR A 140 -8.36 2.64 22.40
C THR A 140 -9.71 3.27 22.05
N SER A 141 -10.36 2.81 20.98
CA SER A 141 -11.75 3.21 20.71
C SER A 141 -12.78 2.56 21.66
N GLY A 142 -12.36 1.64 22.53
CA GLY A 142 -13.20 0.87 23.44
C GLY A 142 -12.88 1.07 24.93
N GLY A 143 -12.05 2.06 25.27
CA GLY A 143 -11.62 2.35 26.63
C GLY A 143 -10.10 2.54 26.75
N VAL A 144 -9.58 2.39 27.96
CA VAL A 144 -8.16 2.59 28.30
C VAL A 144 -7.57 1.33 28.93
N ALA A 145 -6.38 0.92 28.49
CA ALA A 145 -5.55 -0.04 29.20
C ALA A 145 -4.38 0.65 29.90
N LEU A 146 -4.07 0.23 31.12
CA LEU A 146 -2.92 0.66 31.91
C LEU A 146 -1.97 -0.52 32.08
N PHE A 147 -0.74 -0.35 31.60
CA PHE A 147 0.36 -1.29 31.79
C PHE A 147 1.43 -0.69 32.70
N THR A 148 2.14 -1.57 33.39
CA THR A 148 3.43 -1.25 34.01
C THR A 148 4.53 -1.88 33.17
N GLU A 149 5.53 -1.09 32.76
CA GLU A 149 6.70 -1.53 32.01
C GLU A 149 7.95 -1.47 32.89
N ASN A 150 8.72 -2.55 32.93
CA ASN A 150 10.05 -2.55 33.52
C ASN A 150 11.03 -1.73 32.63
N PRO A 151 11.59 -0.61 33.10
CA PRO A 151 12.43 0.26 32.26
C PRO A 151 13.73 -0.42 31.77
N GLY A 152 14.23 -1.43 32.49
CA GLY A 152 15.46 -2.14 32.12
C GLY A 152 15.26 -3.24 31.08
N THR A 153 14.10 -3.90 31.07
CA THR A 153 13.85 -5.09 30.22
C THR A 153 12.78 -4.87 29.14
N GLY A 154 11.93 -3.85 29.33
CA GLY A 154 10.70 -3.63 28.56
C GLY A 154 9.67 -4.75 28.72
N GLN A 155 9.77 -5.55 29.77
CA GLN A 155 8.71 -6.47 30.16
C GLN A 155 7.52 -5.66 30.66
N ILE A 156 6.32 -6.08 30.29
CA ILE A 156 5.09 -5.40 30.68
C ILE A 156 4.16 -6.34 31.41
N GLY A 157 3.34 -5.78 32.29
CA GLY A 157 2.15 -6.41 32.85
C GLY A 157 0.95 -5.48 32.67
N LEU A 158 -0.19 -6.03 32.25
CA LEU A 158 -1.45 -5.31 32.31
C LEU A 158 -1.80 -5.10 33.79
N THR A 159 -1.97 -3.86 34.19
CA THR A 159 -2.33 -3.48 35.55
C THR A 159 -3.85 -3.37 35.66
N ARG A 160 -4.51 -2.69 34.71
CA ARG A 160 -5.96 -2.52 34.70
C ARG A 160 -6.47 -2.10 33.32
N ALA A 161 -7.72 -2.41 33.03
CA ALA A 161 -8.46 -1.85 31.91
C ALA A 161 -9.69 -1.09 32.42
N PHE A 162 -10.06 -0.01 31.73
CA PHE A 162 -11.15 0.88 32.09
C PHE A 162 -12.02 1.18 30.87
N THR A 163 -13.31 0.94 31.02
CA THR A 163 -14.38 1.45 30.15
C THR A 163 -15.28 2.41 30.92
N ASN A 164 -16.09 3.20 30.20
CA ASN A 164 -17.15 4.03 30.76
C ASN A 164 -18.03 3.21 31.71
N ALA A 165 -18.47 2.03 31.29
CA ALA A 165 -19.27 1.13 32.11
C ALA A 165 -18.53 0.67 33.38
N SER A 166 -17.26 0.24 33.26
CA SER A 166 -16.47 -0.26 34.40
C SER A 166 -16.14 0.81 35.45
N THR A 167 -16.19 2.07 35.05
CA THR A 167 -15.91 3.24 35.90
C THR A 167 -17.19 3.92 36.38
N SER A 168 -18.36 3.32 36.12
CA SER A 168 -19.68 3.90 36.43
C SER A 168 -19.85 5.32 35.86
N GLY A 169 -19.36 5.55 34.64
CA GLY A 169 -19.41 6.84 33.94
C GLY A 169 -18.31 7.84 34.33
N GLY A 170 -17.36 7.44 35.19
CA GLY A 170 -16.19 8.27 35.55
C GLY A 170 -15.26 8.56 34.36
N LEU A 171 -15.06 7.58 33.47
CA LEU A 171 -14.55 7.82 32.13
C LEU A 171 -15.71 8.25 31.22
N ALA A 172 -15.66 9.45 30.67
CA ALA A 172 -16.76 10.09 29.95
C ALA A 172 -17.18 9.34 28.69
N GLY A 173 -16.25 8.71 27.98
CA GLY A 173 -16.51 7.91 26.79
C GLY A 173 -15.37 6.94 26.51
N ASP A 174 -15.69 5.86 25.79
CA ASP A 174 -14.76 4.78 25.51
C ASP A 174 -13.78 5.09 24.37
N ASP A 175 -14.14 5.98 23.43
CA ASP A 175 -13.20 6.43 22.40
C ASP A 175 -12.31 7.56 22.94
N VAL A 176 -11.15 7.15 23.47
CA VAL A 176 -10.18 8.03 24.14
C VAL A 176 -9.14 8.52 23.14
N ARG A 177 -8.86 9.82 23.12
CA ARG A 177 -8.03 10.47 22.09
C ARG A 177 -6.75 11.12 22.60
N ALA A 178 -6.74 11.56 23.86
CA ALA A 178 -5.62 12.33 24.40
C ALA A 178 -5.41 12.08 25.89
N PHE A 179 -4.15 12.15 26.31
CA PHE A 179 -3.74 12.13 27.72
C PHE A 179 -2.84 13.33 28.00
N LEU A 180 -2.96 13.90 29.19
CA LEU A 180 -2.00 14.87 29.71
C LEU A 180 -1.97 14.83 31.23
N GLN A 181 -0.81 14.55 31.81
CA GLN A 181 -0.63 14.63 33.25
C GLN A 181 -0.32 16.08 33.67
N VAL A 182 -1.14 16.63 34.57
CA VAL A 182 -0.95 17.95 35.21
C VAL A 182 -0.90 17.74 36.71
N ALA A 183 0.25 18.03 37.33
CA ALA A 183 0.53 17.64 38.71
C ALA A 183 0.20 16.15 38.95
N ASP A 184 -0.65 15.84 39.93
CA ASP A 184 -1.07 14.48 40.29
C ASP A 184 -2.35 14.01 39.56
N THR A 185 -2.88 14.80 38.62
CA THR A 185 -4.07 14.46 37.86
C THR A 185 -3.75 14.15 36.40
N LEU A 186 -4.16 12.97 35.94
CA LEU A 186 -4.16 12.62 34.52
C LEU A 186 -5.45 13.11 33.88
N TRP A 187 -5.36 14.06 32.95
CA TRP A 187 -6.47 14.52 32.15
C TRP A 187 -6.61 13.68 30.88
N VAL A 188 -7.84 13.36 30.52
CA VAL A 188 -8.16 12.40 29.45
C VAL A 188 -9.24 12.99 28.54
N GLY A 189 -8.89 13.23 27.29
CA GLY A 189 -9.81 13.67 26.24
C GLY A 189 -10.49 12.47 25.58
N THR A 190 -11.82 12.53 25.46
CA THR A 190 -12.65 11.50 24.82
C THR A 190 -13.57 12.13 23.78
N THR A 191 -14.18 11.31 22.93
CA THR A 191 -15.22 11.80 21.99
C THR A 191 -16.52 12.24 22.69
N ALA A 192 -16.74 11.86 23.95
CA ALA A 192 -17.90 12.24 24.75
C ALA A 192 -17.60 13.37 25.77
N GLY A 193 -16.41 13.97 25.71
CA GLY A 193 -15.98 15.03 26.61
C GLY A 193 -14.70 14.69 27.37
N LEU A 194 -14.56 15.20 28.58
CA LEU A 194 -13.31 15.18 29.34
C LEU A 194 -13.44 14.32 30.59
N SER A 195 -12.35 13.67 31.00
CA SER A 195 -12.25 12.94 32.27
C SER A 195 -10.93 13.25 32.96
N SER A 196 -10.89 12.97 34.26
CA SER A 196 -9.66 13.05 35.06
C SER A 196 -9.47 11.79 35.89
N PHE A 197 -8.23 11.36 36.05
CA PHE A 197 -7.83 10.26 36.90
C PHE A 197 -6.82 10.73 37.94
N ALA A 198 -7.16 10.60 39.22
CA ALA A 198 -6.32 11.01 40.35
C ALA A 198 -6.58 10.09 41.55
N GLY A 199 -5.55 9.76 42.32
CA GLY A 199 -5.69 8.91 43.51
C GLY A 199 -6.32 7.53 43.25
N GLY A 200 -6.19 6.99 42.03
CA GLY A 200 -6.77 5.71 41.64
C GLY A 200 -8.24 5.76 41.21
N ALA A 201 -8.85 6.94 41.14
CA ALA A 201 -10.27 7.12 40.82
C ALA A 201 -10.49 7.95 39.54
N TRP A 202 -11.49 7.55 38.76
CA TRP A 202 -11.96 8.29 37.59
C TRP A 202 -13.04 9.30 37.99
N GLN A 203 -13.00 10.48 37.37
CA GLN A 203 -14.00 11.53 37.53
C GLN A 203 -14.40 12.09 36.17
N ASN A 204 -15.71 12.15 35.93
CA ASN A 204 -16.26 12.74 34.73
C ASN A 204 -16.13 14.27 34.80
N ARG A 205 -15.52 14.87 33.77
CA ARG A 205 -15.30 16.32 33.65
C ARG A 205 -15.99 16.88 32.40
N THR A 206 -16.96 16.18 31.83
CA THR A 206 -17.64 16.62 30.59
C THR A 206 -18.29 17.98 30.75
N PHE A 207 -18.93 18.29 31.88
CA PHE A 207 -19.51 19.62 32.14
C PHE A 207 -18.48 20.76 32.06
N ALA A 208 -17.19 20.49 32.19
CA ALA A 208 -16.15 21.50 32.10
C ALA A 208 -15.90 21.97 30.65
N LEU A 209 -16.11 21.13 29.63
CA LEU A 209 -15.80 21.45 28.22
C LEU A 209 -16.98 21.25 27.27
N SER A 210 -17.82 20.23 27.51
CA SER A 210 -19.00 19.85 26.72
C SER A 210 -18.74 19.60 25.23
N LEU A 211 -17.47 19.49 24.83
CA LEU A 211 -17.01 19.23 23.47
C LEU A 211 -15.96 18.10 23.50
N PRO A 212 -15.80 17.34 22.39
CA PRO A 212 -14.68 16.43 22.23
C PRO A 212 -13.34 17.19 22.28
N ALA A 213 -12.38 16.63 23.03
CA ALA A 213 -11.00 17.12 23.03
C ALA A 213 -10.11 16.15 22.26
N THR A 214 -9.46 16.63 21.20
CA THR A 214 -8.55 15.79 20.38
C THR A 214 -7.11 15.85 20.86
N SER A 215 -6.74 16.90 21.60
CA SER A 215 -5.41 17.10 22.18
C SER A 215 -5.54 17.95 23.44
N LEU A 216 -4.61 17.77 24.37
CA LEU A 216 -4.49 18.56 25.60
C LEU A 216 -3.06 19.10 25.70
N ALA A 217 -2.90 20.32 26.18
CA ALA A 217 -1.59 20.92 26.44
C ALA A 217 -1.61 21.79 27.70
N LEU A 218 -0.44 21.98 28.31
CA LEU A 218 -0.27 22.91 29.43
C LEU A 218 0.57 24.10 28.94
N HIS A 219 0.01 25.30 29.03
CA HIS A 219 0.69 26.54 28.66
C HIS A 219 0.56 27.56 29.80
N ALA A 220 1.68 28.05 30.33
CA ALA A 220 1.73 28.98 31.45
C ALA A 220 0.80 28.56 32.62
N ASP A 221 0.97 27.31 33.09
CA ASP A 221 0.19 26.65 34.15
C ASP A 221 -1.32 26.53 33.88
N THR A 222 -1.77 26.88 32.67
CA THR A 222 -3.16 26.78 32.25
C THR A 222 -3.33 25.53 31.39
N LEU A 223 -4.32 24.71 31.70
CA LEU A 223 -4.69 23.56 30.87
C LEU A 223 -5.46 24.04 29.64
N TRP A 224 -5.10 23.55 28.46
CA TRP A 224 -5.77 23.83 27.20
C TRP A 224 -6.25 22.55 26.52
N ALA A 225 -7.32 22.67 25.76
CA ALA A 225 -7.90 21.60 24.95
C ALA A 225 -8.10 22.04 23.50
N ALA A 226 -7.70 21.18 22.57
CA ALA A 226 -7.97 21.34 21.15
C ALA A 226 -9.38 20.79 20.84
N THR A 227 -10.22 21.60 20.19
CA THR A 227 -11.59 21.23 19.82
C THR A 227 -11.91 21.64 18.38
N SER A 228 -13.01 21.10 17.84
CA SER A 228 -13.53 21.49 16.52
C SER A 228 -13.90 22.98 16.41
N LEU A 229 -14.11 23.68 17.53
CA LEU A 229 -14.40 25.11 17.56
C LEU A 229 -13.16 25.98 17.86
N GLY A 230 -12.00 25.34 18.06
CA GLY A 230 -10.72 25.98 18.35
C GLY A 230 -10.13 25.58 19.71
N PRO A 231 -9.03 26.23 20.12
CA PRO A 231 -8.43 26.01 21.43
C PRO A 231 -9.29 26.59 22.55
N TYR A 232 -9.50 25.81 23.60
CA TYR A 232 -10.18 26.24 24.82
C TYR A 232 -9.20 26.20 25.99
N ARG A 233 -9.26 27.19 26.88
CA ARG A 233 -8.42 27.27 28.09
C ARG A 233 -9.24 27.02 29.34
N TYR A 234 -8.68 26.33 30.31
CA TYR A 234 -9.31 26.05 31.59
C TYR A 234 -9.19 27.26 32.53
N ALA A 235 -10.30 27.87 32.90
CA ALA A 235 -10.35 29.02 33.80
C ALA A 235 -11.65 29.02 34.62
N GLY A 236 -11.55 29.26 35.93
CA GLY A 236 -12.73 29.35 36.80
C GLY A 236 -13.55 28.05 36.90
N GLY A 237 -12.89 26.88 36.75
CA GLY A 237 -13.53 25.57 36.85
C GLY A 237 -14.10 25.02 35.54
N VAL A 238 -14.12 25.81 34.47
CA VAL A 238 -14.65 25.45 33.14
C VAL A 238 -13.67 25.82 32.03
N PHE A 239 -13.84 25.24 30.86
CA PHE A 239 -13.13 25.62 29.65
C PHE A 239 -13.84 26.78 28.96
N GLN A 240 -13.08 27.80 28.61
CA GLN A 240 -13.55 28.98 27.90
C GLN A 240 -12.85 29.07 26.54
N PRO A 241 -13.50 29.61 25.50
CA PRO A 241 -12.86 29.84 24.20
C PRO A 241 -11.57 30.65 24.36
N GLY A 242 -10.46 30.09 23.85
CA GLY A 242 -9.12 30.68 23.90
C GLY A 242 -8.66 31.27 22.57
N ASN A 243 -9.55 31.37 21.59
CA ASN A 243 -9.31 31.88 20.23
C ASN A 243 -10.00 33.22 19.95
N SER A 244 -10.24 34.02 20.98
CA SER A 244 -10.78 35.38 20.83
C SER A 244 -9.98 36.19 19.81
N GLY A 245 -10.64 36.69 18.77
CA GLY A 245 -10.03 37.49 17.70
C GLY A 245 -9.73 36.74 16.40
N HIS A 246 -9.62 35.40 16.42
CA HIS A 246 -9.37 34.59 15.21
C HIS A 246 -9.99 33.19 15.36
N ALA A 247 -11.13 32.95 14.71
CA ALA A 247 -11.81 31.65 14.76
C ALA A 247 -11.17 30.65 13.78
N PHE A 248 -10.64 29.54 14.30
CA PHE A 248 -10.14 28.40 13.53
C PHE A 248 -10.33 27.10 14.33
N PRO A 249 -10.53 25.94 13.67
CA PRO A 249 -10.59 24.66 14.35
C PRO A 249 -9.19 24.21 14.80
N SER A 250 -9.09 23.63 16.00
CA SER A 250 -7.83 23.14 16.58
C SER A 250 -7.85 21.61 16.68
N GLN A 251 -6.81 20.95 16.16
CA GLN A 251 -6.67 19.49 16.23
C GLN A 251 -5.60 19.05 17.22
N VAL A 252 -4.49 19.78 17.29
CA VAL A 252 -3.35 19.49 18.15
C VAL A 252 -2.85 20.77 18.79
N LEU A 253 -2.42 20.67 20.05
CA LEU A 253 -1.78 21.74 20.79
C LEU A 253 -0.45 21.24 21.33
N VAL A 254 0.58 22.09 21.29
CA VAL A 254 1.88 21.77 21.86
C VAL A 254 2.51 23.00 22.50
N GLU A 255 3.02 22.83 23.70
CA GLU A 255 3.99 23.75 24.30
C GLU A 255 5.37 23.31 23.83
N SER A 256 6.05 24.17 23.08
CA SER A 256 7.40 23.96 22.55
C SER A 256 8.35 25.01 23.12
N ALA A 257 9.65 24.75 23.06
CA ALA A 257 10.68 25.74 23.34
C ALA A 257 10.56 27.00 22.45
N GLN A 258 9.90 26.89 21.29
CA GLN A 258 9.68 28.00 20.36
C GLN A 258 8.36 28.76 20.62
N GLY A 259 7.57 28.33 21.59
CA GLY A 259 6.27 28.91 21.97
C GLY A 259 5.12 27.91 21.96
N PHE A 260 3.91 28.42 22.09
CA PHE A 260 2.69 27.62 22.14
C PHE A 260 2.01 27.59 20.76
N PHE A 261 1.77 26.40 20.22
CA PHE A 261 1.27 26.22 18.86
C PHE A 261 -0.02 25.40 18.81
N SER A 262 -0.84 25.67 17.80
CA SER A 262 -2.00 24.87 17.43
C SER A 262 -1.93 24.46 15.96
N GLY A 263 -2.10 23.18 15.70
CA GLY A 263 -2.39 22.66 14.36
C GLY A 263 -3.90 22.72 14.08
N SER A 264 -4.28 22.96 12.83
CA SER A 264 -5.67 23.08 12.38
C SER A 264 -6.07 21.98 11.41
N ALA A 265 -7.37 21.65 11.40
CA ALA A 265 -7.93 20.67 10.47
C ALA A 265 -7.87 21.12 8.99
N ALA A 266 -7.75 22.42 8.73
CA ALA A 266 -7.80 22.96 7.37
C ALA A 266 -7.02 24.26 7.16
N LEU A 267 -6.52 24.91 8.21
CA LEU A 267 -5.98 26.28 8.15
C LEU A 267 -4.49 26.40 8.55
N GLY A 268 -3.76 25.29 8.55
CA GLY A 268 -2.33 25.24 8.83
C GLY A 268 -1.99 25.26 10.32
N VAL A 269 -0.88 25.90 10.65
CA VAL A 269 -0.42 26.09 12.05
C VAL A 269 -0.65 27.52 12.48
N TYR A 270 -1.01 27.69 13.75
CA TYR A 270 -1.07 28.97 14.43
C TYR A 270 -0.15 28.97 15.65
N GLN A 271 0.55 30.07 15.87
CA GLN A 271 1.34 30.33 17.07
C GLN A 271 0.59 31.30 17.97
N TYR A 272 0.60 31.03 19.27
CA TYR A 272 0.03 31.92 20.27
C TYR A 272 1.04 33.02 20.62
N ALA A 273 0.64 34.27 20.36
CA ALA A 273 1.27 35.48 20.85
C ALA A 273 0.37 36.08 21.96
N PRO A 274 0.85 36.97 22.85
CA PRO A 274 0.10 37.43 24.02
C PRO A 274 -1.34 37.88 23.71
N GLY A 275 -2.30 36.98 23.94
CA GLY A 275 -3.73 37.21 23.68
C GLY A 275 -4.25 36.96 22.26
N ALA A 276 -3.42 36.55 21.29
CA ALA A 276 -3.82 36.37 19.90
C ALA A 276 -3.12 35.19 19.20
N TRP A 277 -3.81 34.59 18.22
CA TRP A 277 -3.26 33.52 17.38
C TRP A 277 -2.82 34.09 16.03
N GLN A 278 -1.59 33.79 15.62
CA GLN A 278 -1.00 34.23 14.36
C GLN A 278 -0.76 33.01 13.47
N SER A 279 -1.15 33.08 12.19
CA SER A 279 -0.89 31.98 11.25
C SER A 279 0.60 31.89 10.93
N THR A 280 1.14 30.68 10.99
CA THR A 280 2.55 30.39 10.71
C THR A 280 2.68 29.22 9.74
N GLY A 281 1.78 29.08 8.75
CA GLY A 281 1.69 27.87 7.91
C GLY A 281 2.56 27.83 6.65
N ALA A 282 3.37 28.86 6.37
CA ALA A 282 4.12 28.94 5.12
C ALA A 282 5.15 27.80 5.00
N GLY A 283 5.12 27.05 3.90
CA GLY A 283 6.04 25.92 3.64
C GLY A 283 5.55 24.55 4.10
N LEU A 284 4.37 24.46 4.74
CA LEU A 284 3.74 23.17 5.06
C LEU A 284 3.35 22.42 3.77
N PRO A 285 3.52 21.08 3.71
CA PRO A 285 3.04 20.28 2.59
C PRO A 285 1.54 20.42 2.32
N THR A 286 0.73 20.43 3.38
CA THR A 286 -0.72 20.64 3.32
C THR A 286 -1.20 21.41 4.56
N PRO A 287 -2.35 22.11 4.50
CA PRO A 287 -2.84 22.92 5.62
C PRO A 287 -3.55 22.10 6.71
N ARG A 288 -3.75 20.80 6.53
CA ARG A 288 -4.32 19.93 7.58
C ARG A 288 -3.19 19.43 8.47
N VAL A 289 -3.12 19.90 9.71
CA VAL A 289 -2.05 19.60 10.68
C VAL A 289 -2.62 18.90 11.90
N GLY A 290 -2.36 17.60 12.00
CA GLY A 290 -2.89 16.73 13.04
C GLY A 290 -1.89 16.39 14.15
N ALA A 291 -0.58 16.60 13.91
CA ALA A 291 0.46 16.30 14.88
C ALA A 291 1.47 17.45 14.96
N LEU A 292 1.89 17.79 16.17
CA LEU A 292 2.98 18.72 16.46
C LEU A 292 3.82 18.15 17.61
N ARG A 293 5.14 18.15 17.45
CA ARG A 293 6.06 17.67 18.50
C ARG A 293 7.45 18.26 18.30
N ASP A 294 8.15 18.55 19.39
CA ASP A 294 9.57 18.88 19.33
C ASP A 294 10.39 17.65 18.89
N GLY A 295 11.31 17.89 17.96
CA GLY A 295 12.28 16.91 17.48
C GLY A 295 13.55 16.88 18.32
N PRO A 296 14.40 15.85 18.14
CA PRO A 296 15.68 15.75 18.83
C PRO A 296 16.71 16.79 18.35
N ASP A 297 16.44 17.48 17.23
CA ASP A 297 17.23 18.58 16.68
C ASP A 297 16.84 19.96 17.26
N GLY A 298 15.91 20.00 18.22
CA GLY A 298 15.41 21.24 18.83
C GLY A 298 14.44 22.02 17.93
N ALA A 299 14.11 21.49 16.76
CA ALA A 299 13.11 22.06 15.87
C ALA A 299 11.70 21.54 16.23
N LEU A 300 10.68 22.30 15.86
CA LEU A 300 9.29 21.86 15.97
C LEU A 300 8.94 21.11 14.68
N TRP A 301 8.37 19.92 14.82
CA TRP A 301 7.94 19.10 13.69
C TRP A 301 6.41 19.07 13.61
N ALA A 302 5.90 19.23 12.39
CA ALA A 302 4.49 19.12 12.05
C ALA A 302 4.24 17.90 11.19
N GLY A 303 3.17 17.18 11.54
CA GLY A 303 2.61 16.11 10.73
C GLY A 303 1.38 16.62 10.02
N THR A 304 1.40 16.59 8.69
CA THR A 304 0.28 16.99 7.85
C THR A 304 -0.32 15.78 7.12
N SER A 305 -1.44 16.00 6.42
CA SER A 305 -2.02 14.95 5.58
C SER A 305 -1.21 14.61 4.32
N GLY A 306 -0.18 15.40 3.99
CA GLY A 306 0.63 15.24 2.79
C GLY A 306 2.12 15.25 3.04
N GLY A 307 2.56 15.15 4.30
CA GLY A 307 3.96 14.96 4.65
C GLY A 307 4.30 15.50 6.04
N ALA A 308 5.57 15.40 6.41
CA ALA A 308 6.10 16.07 7.57
C ALA A 308 6.66 17.44 7.19
N ALA A 309 6.79 18.33 8.17
CA ALA A 309 7.52 19.57 7.99
C ALA A 309 8.26 19.98 9.27
N ARG A 310 9.40 20.65 9.12
CA ARG A 310 10.23 21.12 10.23
C ARG A 310 10.26 22.64 10.30
N LEU A 311 10.05 23.20 11.49
CA LEU A 311 10.26 24.61 11.80
C LEU A 311 11.48 24.76 12.71
N ARG A 312 12.58 25.28 12.14
CA ARG A 312 13.81 25.56 12.89
C ARG A 312 13.62 26.76 13.83
N PRO A 313 14.29 26.78 14.99
CA PRO A 313 14.34 27.95 15.86
C PRO A 313 14.70 29.24 15.09
N GLY A 314 13.85 30.26 15.19
CA GLY A 314 14.04 31.55 14.53
C GLY A 314 13.62 31.61 13.05
N SER A 315 13.19 30.50 12.45
CA SER A 315 12.58 30.50 11.11
C SER A 315 11.10 30.89 11.17
N SER A 316 10.59 31.48 10.09
CA SER A 316 9.15 31.72 9.87
C SER A 316 8.53 30.80 8.81
N ALA A 317 9.34 29.93 8.19
CA ALA A 317 8.92 29.00 7.14
C ALA A 317 9.24 27.55 7.53
N TRP A 318 8.31 26.66 7.21
CA TRP A 318 8.43 25.22 7.40
C TRP A 318 9.21 24.59 6.24
N GLU A 319 10.07 23.63 6.57
CA GLU A 319 10.84 22.83 5.62
C GLU A 319 10.13 21.47 5.42
N PRO A 320 9.57 21.17 4.23
CA PRO A 320 8.84 19.92 4.00
C PRO A 320 9.78 18.71 3.91
N HIS A 321 9.33 17.59 4.47
CA HIS A 321 9.98 16.28 4.38
C HIS A 321 8.95 15.26 3.92
N LEU A 322 9.07 14.83 2.66
CA LEU A 322 8.15 13.91 2.02
C LEU A 322 8.79 12.54 1.88
N SER A 323 8.07 11.52 2.31
CA SER A 323 8.47 10.14 2.07
C SER A 323 8.15 9.73 0.63
N ASP A 324 9.10 9.04 -0.01
CA ASP A 324 8.91 8.43 -1.33
C ASP A 324 7.79 7.38 -1.31
N GLY A 325 7.02 7.26 -2.39
CA GLY A 325 5.86 6.38 -2.50
C GLY A 325 4.73 6.99 -3.34
N PRO A 326 3.71 6.20 -3.68
CA PRO A 326 2.58 6.69 -4.45
C PRO A 326 1.81 7.76 -3.67
N LEU A 327 1.19 8.71 -4.40
CA LEU A 327 0.40 9.78 -3.80
C LEU A 327 -0.85 9.27 -3.07
N VAL A 328 -1.43 8.17 -3.53
CA VAL A 328 -2.52 7.44 -2.87
C VAL A 328 -2.25 5.94 -2.95
N ASN A 329 -2.96 5.15 -2.16
CA ASN A 329 -2.73 3.73 -2.04
C ASN A 329 -3.59 2.91 -3.02
N GLY A 330 -4.84 3.32 -3.23
CA GLY A 330 -5.81 2.62 -4.04
C GLY A 330 -5.48 2.72 -5.53
N THR A 331 -5.53 1.57 -6.20
CA THR A 331 -5.32 1.45 -7.65
C THR A 331 -6.50 0.71 -8.32
N GLN A 332 -6.71 0.92 -9.61
CA GLN A 332 -7.78 0.30 -10.39
C GLN A 332 -7.28 -0.44 -11.64
N ARG A 333 -6.43 0.19 -12.45
CA ARG A 333 -5.80 -0.43 -13.62
C ARG A 333 -4.33 -0.04 -13.67
N ALA A 334 -3.54 -0.86 -14.35
CA ALA A 334 -2.12 -0.64 -14.50
C ALA A 334 -1.68 -0.88 -15.95
N VAL A 335 -0.71 -0.11 -16.41
CA VAL A 335 -0.03 -0.36 -17.69
C VAL A 335 1.46 -0.09 -17.56
N VAL A 336 2.28 -0.90 -18.22
CA VAL A 336 3.74 -0.74 -18.28
C VAL A 336 4.12 -0.22 -19.66
N ASP A 337 5.06 0.72 -19.69
CA ASP A 337 5.68 1.22 -20.91
C ASP A 337 7.21 1.37 -20.71
N PRO A 338 7.97 1.80 -21.73
CA PRO A 338 9.41 2.00 -21.58
C PRO A 338 9.82 3.03 -20.50
N ARG A 339 8.94 3.98 -20.16
CA ARG A 339 9.15 5.04 -19.17
C ARG A 339 8.75 4.61 -17.76
N GLY A 340 8.18 3.43 -17.56
CA GLY A 340 7.87 2.90 -16.24
C GLY A 340 6.50 2.23 -16.17
N VAL A 341 5.82 2.38 -15.04
CA VAL A 341 4.49 1.84 -14.81
C VAL A 341 3.53 2.94 -14.38
N TRP A 342 2.32 2.90 -14.92
CA TRP A 342 1.25 3.84 -14.64
C TRP A 342 0.08 3.13 -13.98
N PHE A 343 -0.58 3.79 -13.03
CA PHE A 343 -1.78 3.28 -12.37
C PHE A 343 -2.88 4.33 -12.34
N THR A 344 -4.09 3.95 -12.71
CA THR A 344 -5.28 4.73 -12.33
C THR A 344 -5.71 4.40 -10.91
N THR A 345 -6.34 5.34 -10.22
CA THR A 345 -6.71 5.20 -8.79
C THR A 345 -8.20 5.09 -8.54
N GLY A 346 -9.03 5.15 -9.59
CA GLY A 346 -10.47 5.17 -9.47
C GLY A 346 -10.96 6.42 -8.77
N ASN A 347 -11.68 6.20 -7.67
CA ASN A 347 -12.20 7.21 -6.78
C ASN A 347 -11.30 7.46 -5.56
N ASP A 348 -10.08 6.91 -5.52
CA ASP A 348 -9.11 7.21 -4.47
C ASP A 348 -8.29 8.46 -4.82
N PHE A 349 -8.42 9.49 -3.97
CA PHE A 349 -7.73 10.77 -4.08
C PHE A 349 -7.56 11.38 -2.68
N PRO A 350 -6.47 12.14 -2.42
CA PRO A 350 -6.23 12.69 -1.09
C PRO A 350 -7.30 13.72 -0.71
N ALA A 351 -7.65 13.76 0.58
CA ALA A 351 -8.54 14.79 1.10
C ALA A 351 -7.96 16.20 0.86
N GLY A 352 -8.79 17.10 0.30
CA GLY A 352 -8.39 18.48 0.00
C GLY A 352 -7.70 18.67 -1.35
N ILE A 353 -7.53 17.62 -2.15
CA ILE A 353 -7.13 17.70 -3.56
C ILE A 353 -8.36 17.47 -4.45
N ALA A 354 -8.35 18.06 -5.64
CA ALA A 354 -9.36 17.77 -6.66
C ALA A 354 -9.40 16.27 -7.01
N ARG A 355 -10.56 15.78 -7.45
CA ARG A 355 -10.75 14.38 -7.85
C ARG A 355 -9.83 14.01 -9.01
N GLY A 356 -9.47 12.74 -9.09
CA GLY A 356 -8.66 12.18 -10.16
C GLY A 356 -7.16 12.17 -9.85
N VAL A 357 -6.58 10.97 -9.84
CA VAL A 357 -5.15 10.75 -9.72
C VAL A 357 -4.72 9.65 -10.68
N VAL A 358 -3.60 9.85 -11.38
CA VAL A 358 -2.89 8.79 -12.08
C VAL A 358 -1.47 8.74 -11.55
N LEU A 359 -1.06 7.61 -11.01
CA LEU A 359 0.27 7.39 -10.44
C LEU A 359 1.23 6.95 -11.52
N HIS A 360 2.49 7.37 -11.41
CA HIS A 360 3.58 6.93 -12.29
C HIS A 360 4.81 6.60 -11.46
N PHE A 361 5.43 5.46 -11.76
CA PHE A 361 6.75 5.10 -11.24
C PHE A 361 7.72 4.93 -12.39
N ASP A 362 8.74 5.80 -12.46
CA ASP A 362 9.71 5.87 -13.56
C ASP A 362 10.84 4.81 -13.47
N GLY A 363 10.83 3.98 -12.43
CA GLY A 363 11.89 3.04 -12.09
C GLY A 363 12.71 3.46 -10.87
N VAL A 364 12.65 4.73 -10.50
CA VAL A 364 13.39 5.35 -9.39
C VAL A 364 12.45 6.01 -8.39
N SER A 365 11.49 6.80 -8.85
CA SER A 365 10.64 7.65 -8.02
C SER A 365 9.18 7.63 -8.44
N TRP A 366 8.30 7.97 -7.49
CA TRP A 366 6.87 8.11 -7.73
C TRP A 366 6.51 9.56 -8.07
N SER A 367 5.61 9.71 -9.03
CA SER A 367 4.93 10.98 -9.36
C SER A 367 3.44 10.74 -9.60
N ALA A 368 2.66 11.81 -9.72
CA ALA A 368 1.23 11.72 -9.97
C ALA A 368 0.73 12.85 -10.89
N LEU A 369 -0.13 12.47 -11.84
CA LEU A 369 -0.95 13.39 -12.60
C LEU A 369 -2.20 13.71 -11.77
N THR A 370 -2.39 15.00 -11.51
CA THR A 370 -3.53 15.59 -10.81
C THR A 370 -3.82 16.92 -11.47
N SER A 371 -5.02 17.46 -11.30
CA SER A 371 -5.34 18.80 -11.82
C SER A 371 -4.34 19.87 -11.35
N ALA A 372 -3.80 19.75 -10.13
CA ALA A 372 -2.78 20.66 -9.62
C ALA A 372 -1.41 20.49 -10.29
N THR A 373 -0.92 19.26 -10.44
CA THR A 373 0.41 18.98 -11.02
C THR A 373 0.45 19.23 -12.53
N THR A 374 -0.70 19.25 -13.19
CA THR A 374 -0.81 19.52 -14.64
C THR A 374 -1.32 20.94 -14.95
N GLY A 375 -1.40 21.84 -13.97
CA GLY A 375 -1.89 23.21 -14.19
C GLY A 375 -3.33 23.28 -14.72
N GLY A 376 -4.17 22.31 -14.36
CA GLY A 376 -5.57 22.22 -14.77
C GLY A 376 -5.83 21.38 -16.03
N ALA A 377 -4.80 20.89 -16.72
CA ALA A 377 -4.98 20.11 -17.95
C ALA A 377 -5.68 18.75 -17.73
N PHE A 378 -5.31 18.04 -16.66
CA PHE A 378 -5.95 16.78 -16.26
C PHE A 378 -7.33 17.05 -15.65
N GLU A 379 -8.34 16.31 -16.13
CA GLU A 379 -9.72 16.43 -15.72
C GLU A 379 -9.92 16.07 -14.25
N GLN A 380 -10.76 16.83 -13.55
CA GLN A 380 -11.08 16.59 -12.14
C GLN A 380 -12.12 15.49 -11.98
N ALA A 381 -11.77 14.27 -12.38
CA ALA A 381 -12.67 13.13 -12.41
C ALA A 381 -11.98 11.82 -12.04
N ASP A 382 -12.75 10.90 -11.46
CA ASP A 382 -12.30 9.58 -11.09
C ASP A 382 -11.75 8.84 -12.33
N ALA A 383 -10.52 8.31 -12.24
CA ALA A 383 -9.79 7.72 -13.36
C ALA A 383 -9.81 6.20 -13.27
N PHE A 384 -10.32 5.50 -14.29
CA PHE A 384 -10.51 4.04 -14.25
C PHE A 384 -9.78 3.32 -15.38
N GLY A 385 -9.95 3.76 -16.63
CA GLY A 385 -9.28 3.15 -17.79
C GLY A 385 -7.88 3.71 -18.02
N ILE A 386 -6.93 2.86 -18.43
CA ILE A 386 -5.60 3.32 -18.86
C ILE A 386 -5.03 2.47 -19.99
N LEU A 387 -4.30 3.11 -20.92
CA LEU A 387 -3.51 2.48 -21.97
C LEU A 387 -2.26 3.33 -22.25
N SER A 388 -1.13 2.67 -22.46
CA SER A 388 0.02 3.28 -23.15
C SER A 388 -0.01 2.76 -24.59
N ASP A 389 -0.19 3.67 -25.55
CA ASP A 389 -0.24 3.30 -26.97
C ASP A 389 1.15 3.05 -27.55
N ALA A 390 1.21 2.53 -28.79
CA ALA A 390 2.45 2.22 -29.49
C ALA A 390 3.37 3.44 -29.71
N THR A 391 2.85 4.67 -29.58
CA THR A 391 3.65 5.91 -29.63
C THR A 391 4.12 6.37 -28.25
N GLY A 392 3.70 5.69 -27.19
CA GLY A 392 4.01 6.00 -25.80
C GLY A 392 3.14 7.09 -25.20
N ARG A 393 1.97 7.39 -25.78
CA ARG A 393 0.99 8.29 -25.16
C ARG A 393 0.10 7.52 -24.21
N ILE A 394 -0.27 8.19 -23.13
CA ILE A 394 -1.12 7.64 -22.08
C ILE A 394 -2.55 8.12 -22.32
N TRP A 395 -3.45 7.16 -22.51
CA TRP A 395 -4.88 7.38 -22.60
C TRP A 395 -5.51 7.06 -21.25
N ILE A 396 -6.30 7.99 -20.72
CA ILE A 396 -6.91 7.91 -19.41
C ILE A 396 -8.42 8.04 -19.57
N GLY A 397 -9.13 7.05 -19.06
CA GLY A 397 -10.58 6.94 -19.15
C GLY A 397 -11.21 7.27 -17.81
N HIS A 398 -12.19 8.17 -17.82
CA HIS A 398 -12.89 8.60 -16.63
C HIS A 398 -14.27 7.94 -16.55
N CYS A 399 -14.72 7.62 -15.33
CA CYS A 399 -16.04 7.09 -15.00
C CYS A 399 -16.29 7.37 -13.52
N CYS A 400 -17.49 7.38 -12.96
CA CYS A 400 -18.82 7.39 -13.55
C CYS A 400 -19.47 8.66 -13.02
N ALA A 401 -18.90 9.79 -13.42
CA ALA A 401 -19.27 11.08 -12.88
C ALA A 401 -20.65 11.46 -13.42
N ASN A 402 -21.60 11.69 -12.51
CA ASN A 402 -22.91 12.26 -12.85
C ASN A 402 -22.84 13.79 -13.06
N ALA A 403 -21.64 14.34 -13.27
CA ALA A 403 -21.40 15.76 -13.45
C ALA A 403 -21.62 16.16 -14.92
N GLU A 404 -22.15 17.36 -15.15
CA GLU A 404 -22.30 17.94 -16.48
C GLU A 404 -21.46 19.23 -16.60
N PRO A 405 -20.63 19.38 -17.67
CA PRO A 405 -20.37 18.39 -18.71
C PRO A 405 -19.62 17.16 -18.16
N ARG A 406 -19.89 15.99 -18.73
CA ARG A 406 -19.19 14.75 -18.36
C ARG A 406 -17.69 14.83 -18.69
N PRO A 407 -16.83 14.19 -17.91
CA PRO A 407 -15.39 14.22 -18.14
C PRO A 407 -14.99 13.41 -19.36
N ARG A 408 -14.20 14.01 -20.24
CA ARG A 408 -13.69 13.37 -21.45
C ARG A 408 -12.53 12.46 -21.14
N ILE A 409 -12.11 11.68 -22.14
CA ILE A 409 -10.81 11.01 -22.11
C ILE A 409 -9.72 12.07 -22.01
N ASP A 410 -8.74 11.84 -21.13
CA ASP A 410 -7.48 12.58 -21.14
C ASP A 410 -6.43 11.79 -21.92
N ARG A 411 -5.79 12.42 -22.91
CA ARG A 411 -4.66 11.83 -23.62
C ARG A 411 -3.43 12.69 -23.47
N TYR A 412 -2.40 12.08 -22.88
CA TYR A 412 -1.16 12.73 -22.49
C TYR A 412 0.02 12.14 -23.24
N ASP A 413 0.90 12.98 -23.76
CA ASP A 413 2.21 12.56 -24.27
C ASP A 413 3.31 12.91 -23.25
N PRO A 414 3.83 11.94 -22.48
CA PRO A 414 4.92 12.17 -21.53
C PRO A 414 6.23 12.63 -22.18
N GLY A 415 6.41 12.42 -23.49
CA GLY A 415 7.62 12.85 -24.20
C GLY A 415 7.62 14.34 -24.57
N THR A 416 6.44 14.92 -24.79
CA THR A 416 6.28 16.31 -25.23
C THR A 416 5.57 17.21 -24.21
N GLY A 417 4.88 16.62 -23.24
CA GLY A 417 4.04 17.33 -22.28
C GLY A 417 2.67 17.74 -22.83
N ILE A 418 2.32 17.33 -24.06
CA ILE A 418 1.09 17.74 -24.75
C ILE A 418 -0.11 16.93 -24.24
N TRP A 419 -1.24 17.62 -24.13
CA TRP A 419 -2.54 17.07 -23.75
C TRP A 419 -3.58 17.34 -24.84
N ASP A 420 -4.48 16.38 -25.05
CA ASP A 420 -5.75 16.59 -25.74
C ASP A 420 -6.86 15.73 -25.11
N GLN A 421 -8.11 16.01 -25.52
CA GLN A 421 -9.30 15.44 -24.91
C GLN A 421 -10.21 14.77 -25.95
N PRO A 422 -9.93 13.51 -26.32
CA PRO A 422 -10.78 12.76 -27.23
C PRO A 422 -12.26 12.75 -26.78
N PRO A 423 -13.22 12.95 -27.70
CA PRO A 423 -14.61 13.28 -27.34
C PRO A 423 -15.46 12.06 -26.95
N ALA A 424 -15.06 11.36 -25.88
CA ALA A 424 -15.85 10.29 -25.28
C ALA A 424 -15.75 10.31 -23.75
N TYR A 425 -16.72 9.67 -23.10
CA TYR A 425 -16.94 9.74 -21.66
C TYR A 425 -17.19 8.33 -21.10
N ASN A 426 -17.08 8.16 -19.79
CA ASN A 426 -17.43 6.91 -19.10
C ASN A 426 -16.65 5.68 -19.60
N ILE A 427 -15.34 5.82 -19.72
CA ILE A 427 -14.44 4.79 -20.25
C ILE A 427 -13.78 4.00 -19.12
N LEU A 428 -13.89 2.67 -19.14
CA LEU A 428 -13.29 1.78 -18.15
C LEU A 428 -12.11 0.96 -18.67
N THR A 429 -12.00 0.81 -19.99
CA THR A 429 -10.99 -0.05 -20.60
C THR A 429 -10.61 0.46 -21.97
N PHE A 430 -9.37 0.22 -22.36
CA PHE A 430 -8.84 0.52 -23.68
C PHE A 430 -8.09 -0.70 -24.22
N ALA A 431 -7.93 -0.75 -25.53
CA ALA A 431 -6.94 -1.57 -26.20
C ALA A 431 -6.57 -0.95 -27.55
N GLN A 432 -5.31 -1.08 -27.95
CA GLN A 432 -4.90 -0.71 -29.29
C GLN A 432 -4.87 -1.95 -30.18
N SER A 433 -5.47 -1.87 -31.36
CA SER A 433 -5.36 -2.92 -32.37
C SER A 433 -3.92 -2.99 -32.88
N PRO A 434 -3.25 -4.16 -32.83
CA PRO A 434 -1.90 -4.30 -33.35
C PRO A 434 -1.84 -4.24 -34.87
N VAL A 435 -2.99 -4.37 -35.56
CA VAL A 435 -3.07 -4.39 -37.03
C VAL A 435 -3.42 -3.00 -37.57
N SER A 436 -4.50 -2.37 -37.09
CA SER A 436 -4.92 -1.06 -37.58
C SER A 436 -4.25 0.11 -36.87
N GLY A 437 -3.67 -0.12 -35.69
CA GLY A 437 -3.14 0.93 -34.82
C GLY A 437 -4.21 1.78 -34.15
N GLN A 438 -5.51 1.54 -34.40
CA GLN A 438 -6.61 2.27 -33.78
C GLN A 438 -6.75 1.93 -32.30
N VAL A 439 -7.18 2.90 -31.50
CA VAL A 439 -7.48 2.72 -30.07
C VAL A 439 -8.98 2.48 -29.91
N LEU A 440 -9.34 1.36 -29.29
CA LEU A 440 -10.71 1.05 -28.91
C LEU A 440 -10.89 1.34 -27.43
N ALA A 441 -11.94 2.08 -27.11
CA ALA A 441 -12.30 2.47 -25.74
C ALA A 441 -13.68 1.91 -25.38
N GLY A 442 -13.73 1.05 -24.35
CA GLY A 442 -14.96 0.45 -23.86
C GLY A 442 -15.63 1.32 -22.81
N SER A 443 -16.90 1.68 -23.06
CA SER A 443 -17.73 2.47 -22.16
C SER A 443 -18.42 1.61 -21.09
N SER A 444 -18.90 2.23 -20.01
CA SER A 444 -19.61 1.57 -18.91
C SER A 444 -21.12 1.85 -18.83
N GLU A 445 -21.66 2.65 -19.76
CA GLU A 445 -23.06 3.09 -19.76
C GLU A 445 -23.84 2.56 -20.96
N HIS A 446 -25.17 2.49 -20.82
CA HIS A 446 -26.09 1.82 -21.75
C HIS A 446 -26.09 2.35 -23.20
N GLU A 447 -25.45 3.47 -23.51
CA GLU A 447 -25.66 4.16 -24.79
C GLU A 447 -24.54 3.93 -25.83
N ASN A 448 -23.27 3.79 -25.45
CA ASN A 448 -22.18 4.05 -26.41
C ASN A 448 -21.11 2.96 -26.63
N GLY A 449 -21.18 1.83 -25.92
CA GLY A 449 -20.44 0.61 -26.23
C GLY A 449 -18.94 0.78 -26.42
N VAL A 450 -18.47 0.71 -27.66
CA VAL A 450 -17.05 0.81 -28.01
C VAL A 450 -16.82 1.98 -28.93
N TYR A 451 -16.00 2.94 -28.49
CA TYR A 451 -15.52 4.02 -29.34
C TYR A 451 -14.22 3.61 -30.04
N VAL A 452 -14.08 3.98 -31.32
CA VAL A 452 -12.88 3.72 -32.12
C VAL A 452 -12.19 5.05 -32.43
N PHE A 453 -10.92 5.17 -32.07
CA PHE A 453 -10.14 6.39 -32.27
C PHE A 453 -8.94 6.17 -33.18
N ASP A 454 -8.60 7.22 -33.91
CA ASP A 454 -7.28 7.34 -34.51
C ASP A 454 -6.25 7.63 -33.42
N ALA A 455 -5.25 6.74 -33.28
CA ALA A 455 -4.27 6.84 -32.20
C ALA A 455 -3.37 8.08 -32.31
N VAL A 456 -3.20 8.63 -33.53
CA VAL A 456 -2.30 9.78 -33.75
C VAL A 456 -3.03 11.09 -33.47
N SER A 457 -4.17 11.32 -34.08
CA SER A 457 -4.93 12.58 -33.98
C SER A 457 -5.88 12.63 -32.79
N GLY A 458 -6.30 11.49 -32.23
CA GLY A 458 -7.31 11.43 -31.18
C GLY A 458 -8.73 11.62 -31.70
N ALA A 459 -8.90 11.67 -33.03
CA ALA A 459 -10.21 11.81 -33.66
C ALA A 459 -11.06 10.56 -33.43
N LEU A 460 -12.33 10.77 -33.08
CA LEU A 460 -13.33 9.71 -33.04
C LEU A 460 -13.65 9.28 -34.48
N LEU A 461 -13.40 8.02 -34.78
CA LEU A 461 -13.63 7.41 -36.08
C LEU A 461 -14.98 6.72 -36.17
N ASP A 462 -15.38 6.03 -35.09
CA ASP A 462 -16.59 5.21 -35.07
C ASP A 462 -17.10 4.98 -33.63
N SER A 463 -18.35 4.54 -33.49
CA SER A 463 -18.98 4.15 -32.22
C SER A 463 -19.81 2.89 -32.44
N LEU A 464 -19.40 1.78 -31.83
CA LEU A 464 -20.04 0.47 -31.94
C LEU A 464 -21.00 0.26 -30.77
N THR A 465 -22.26 0.01 -31.08
CA THR A 465 -23.35 -0.23 -30.13
C THR A 465 -24.17 -1.45 -30.55
N PRO A 466 -24.98 -2.07 -29.69
CA PRO A 466 -25.93 -3.10 -30.08
C PRO A 466 -26.93 -2.68 -31.17
N ALA A 467 -27.14 -1.37 -31.37
CA ALA A 467 -28.10 -0.87 -32.35
C ALA A 467 -27.51 -0.74 -33.76
N ASN A 468 -26.20 -0.53 -33.89
CA ASN A 468 -25.53 -0.30 -35.17
C ASN A 468 -24.43 -1.31 -35.51
N SER A 469 -24.06 -2.16 -34.55
CA SER A 469 -23.02 -3.19 -34.72
C SER A 469 -23.49 -4.54 -34.20
N GLY A 470 -22.63 -5.54 -34.28
CA GLY A 470 -22.88 -6.86 -33.73
C GLY A 470 -22.55 -7.02 -32.26
N ILE A 471 -22.13 -6.00 -31.50
CA ILE A 471 -21.82 -6.16 -30.06
C ILE A 471 -23.11 -6.30 -29.23
N ARG A 472 -23.12 -7.11 -28.16
CA ARG A 472 -24.33 -7.35 -27.34
C ARG A 472 -24.52 -6.38 -26.18
N SER A 473 -23.45 -5.72 -25.77
CA SER A 473 -23.46 -4.88 -24.58
C SER A 473 -22.76 -3.56 -24.83
N ASN A 474 -23.32 -2.52 -24.23
CA ASN A 474 -22.65 -1.23 -24.13
C ASN A 474 -21.82 -1.06 -22.84
N ASN A 475 -21.80 -2.08 -21.97
CA ASN A 475 -21.09 -2.05 -20.69
C ASN A 475 -19.87 -2.97 -20.74
N LEU A 476 -18.73 -2.38 -21.07
CA LEU A 476 -17.46 -3.05 -21.32
C LEU A 476 -16.55 -2.97 -20.09
N ARG A 477 -16.01 -4.11 -19.70
CA ARG A 477 -15.05 -4.25 -18.60
C ARG A 477 -13.65 -4.56 -19.08
N SER A 478 -13.51 -5.18 -20.25
CA SER A 478 -12.22 -5.51 -20.83
C SER A 478 -12.28 -5.49 -22.34
N VAL A 479 -11.24 -4.96 -22.98
CA VAL A 479 -11.00 -5.08 -24.41
C VAL A 479 -9.57 -5.57 -24.59
N ARG A 480 -9.37 -6.58 -25.43
CA ARG A 480 -8.04 -7.14 -25.76
C ARG A 480 -7.99 -7.56 -27.21
N PHE A 481 -6.80 -7.57 -27.77
CA PHE A 481 -6.54 -8.08 -29.11
C PHE A 481 -5.58 -9.27 -29.07
N ASP A 482 -5.76 -10.20 -29.99
CA ASP A 482 -4.67 -11.11 -30.36
C ASP A 482 -3.70 -10.44 -31.34
N SER A 483 -2.61 -11.13 -31.68
CA SER A 483 -1.62 -10.64 -32.63
C SER A 483 -2.11 -10.54 -34.08
N ALA A 484 -3.25 -11.17 -34.41
CA ALA A 484 -3.86 -11.14 -35.73
C ALA A 484 -4.93 -10.05 -35.88
N GLY A 485 -5.21 -9.28 -34.81
CA GLY A 485 -6.20 -8.20 -34.81
C GLY A 485 -7.60 -8.63 -34.39
N LYS A 486 -7.82 -9.89 -34.00
CA LYS A 486 -9.10 -10.35 -33.45
C LYS A 486 -9.35 -9.70 -32.10
N GLY A 487 -10.51 -9.05 -31.94
CA GLY A 487 -10.90 -8.35 -30.73
C GLY A 487 -11.71 -9.21 -29.77
N TRP A 488 -11.42 -9.12 -28.49
CA TRP A 488 -12.10 -9.82 -27.39
C TRP A 488 -12.65 -8.80 -26.41
N PHE A 489 -13.97 -8.80 -26.21
CA PHE A 489 -14.72 -7.78 -25.49
C PHE A 489 -15.47 -8.41 -24.31
N GLY A 490 -14.97 -8.17 -23.11
CA GLY A 490 -15.58 -8.62 -21.87
C GLY A 490 -16.65 -7.63 -21.42
N THR A 491 -17.86 -8.14 -21.21
CA THR A 491 -19.02 -7.31 -20.85
C THR A 491 -19.42 -7.52 -19.39
N ALA A 492 -20.06 -6.52 -18.79
CA ALA A 492 -20.51 -6.60 -17.40
C ALA A 492 -21.65 -7.62 -17.19
N PHE A 493 -22.50 -7.89 -18.19
CA PHE A 493 -23.71 -8.70 -18.02
C PHE A 493 -24.10 -9.57 -19.22
N ASN A 494 -23.27 -9.66 -20.27
CA ASN A 494 -23.62 -10.38 -21.51
C ASN A 494 -22.57 -11.42 -21.91
N GLY A 495 -21.58 -11.66 -21.06
CA GLY A 495 -20.47 -12.56 -21.33
C GLY A 495 -19.39 -11.89 -22.18
N LEU A 496 -18.97 -12.60 -23.22
CA LEU A 496 -17.82 -12.28 -24.04
C LEU A 496 -18.25 -12.15 -25.51
N ASP A 497 -18.00 -10.98 -26.08
CA ASP A 497 -18.16 -10.73 -27.50
C ASP A 497 -16.79 -10.79 -28.20
N VAL A 498 -16.74 -11.41 -29.37
CA VAL A 498 -15.50 -11.64 -30.11
C VAL A 498 -15.67 -11.17 -31.54
N TRP A 499 -14.88 -10.18 -31.91
CA TRP A 499 -14.82 -9.62 -33.25
C TRP A 499 -13.69 -10.28 -34.02
N ASP A 500 -13.94 -10.68 -35.27
CA ASP A 500 -12.96 -11.37 -36.11
C ASP A 500 -11.78 -10.49 -36.58
N GLY A 501 -11.80 -9.19 -36.26
CA GLY A 501 -10.72 -8.24 -36.55
C GLY A 501 -10.81 -7.61 -37.95
N ARG A 502 -11.93 -7.76 -38.66
CA ARG A 502 -12.19 -7.17 -39.98
C ARG A 502 -13.37 -6.19 -39.91
N GLY A 503 -13.22 -4.99 -40.50
CA GLY A 503 -14.13 -3.81 -40.44
C GLY A 503 -13.35 -2.50 -40.12
N THR A 504 -13.76 -1.24 -40.36
CA THR A 504 -15.06 -0.58 -40.64
C THR A 504 -14.97 0.49 -41.75
N THR A 505 -16.09 0.81 -42.45
CA THR A 505 -16.83 2.08 -42.29
C THR A 505 -18.37 1.98 -42.38
N LEU A 506 -18.97 0.79 -42.58
CA LEU A 506 -20.43 0.57 -42.48
C LEU A 506 -20.80 -0.87 -42.02
N HIS A 507 -19.97 -1.49 -41.18
CA HIS A 507 -20.17 -2.81 -40.52
C HIS A 507 -20.51 -4.02 -41.41
N ALA A 508 -20.40 -3.90 -42.73
CA ALA A 508 -20.96 -4.90 -43.66
C ALA A 508 -20.25 -6.27 -43.61
N ASP A 509 -19.02 -6.34 -43.12
CA ASP A 509 -18.21 -7.56 -43.00
C ASP A 509 -17.78 -7.89 -41.56
N ASP A 510 -18.24 -7.12 -40.56
CA ASP A 510 -17.96 -7.36 -39.14
C ASP A 510 -18.60 -8.68 -38.69
N LEU A 511 -17.78 -9.68 -38.33
CA LEU A 511 -18.30 -10.90 -37.72
C LEU A 511 -18.13 -10.87 -36.20
N TRP A 512 -19.25 -10.79 -35.50
CA TRP A 512 -19.33 -10.88 -34.05
C TRP A 512 -19.80 -12.27 -33.61
N THR A 513 -18.97 -12.93 -32.82
CA THR A 513 -19.29 -14.21 -32.18
C THR A 513 -19.41 -14.00 -30.68
N HIS A 514 -20.34 -14.70 -30.05
CA HIS A 514 -20.69 -14.41 -28.67
C HIS A 514 -20.72 -15.65 -27.81
N TYR A 515 -20.18 -15.50 -26.61
CA TYR A 515 -20.03 -16.57 -25.65
C TYR A 515 -20.54 -16.12 -24.29
N VAL A 516 -21.12 -17.05 -23.53
CA VAL A 516 -21.52 -16.81 -22.14
C VAL A 516 -20.61 -17.63 -21.24
N ALA A 517 -19.99 -16.99 -20.25
CA ALA A 517 -19.05 -17.62 -19.32
C ALA A 517 -19.76 -18.38 -18.18
N GLN A 518 -20.66 -19.29 -18.54
CA GLN A 518 -21.60 -19.96 -17.63
C GLN A 518 -20.96 -20.45 -16.31
N PRO A 519 -21.70 -20.41 -15.18
CA PRO A 519 -23.05 -19.82 -15.01
C PRO A 519 -23.05 -18.29 -14.88
N ASP A 520 -21.89 -17.63 -14.99
CA ASP A 520 -21.75 -16.18 -14.86
C ASP A 520 -21.71 -15.51 -16.24
N ASN A 521 -22.21 -14.29 -16.34
CA ASN A 521 -22.11 -13.47 -17.55
C ASN A 521 -21.34 -12.17 -17.32
N GLN A 522 -20.75 -12.00 -16.13
CA GLN A 522 -19.87 -10.89 -15.82
C GLN A 522 -18.42 -11.25 -16.15
N VAL A 523 -17.89 -10.72 -17.25
CA VAL A 523 -16.48 -10.85 -17.61
C VAL A 523 -15.73 -9.63 -17.08
N THR A 524 -14.80 -9.82 -16.15
CA THR A 524 -14.07 -8.73 -15.48
C THR A 524 -12.73 -8.42 -16.14
N SER A 525 -12.04 -9.45 -16.63
CA SER A 525 -10.76 -9.31 -17.32
C SER A 525 -10.53 -10.45 -18.32
N ILE A 526 -9.68 -10.17 -19.31
CA ILE A 526 -9.33 -11.07 -20.41
C ILE A 526 -7.80 -11.04 -20.56
N ALA A 527 -7.22 -12.23 -20.70
CA ALA A 527 -5.83 -12.42 -21.06
C ALA A 527 -5.76 -13.31 -22.32
N VAL A 528 -5.49 -12.69 -23.47
CA VAL A 528 -5.46 -13.38 -24.77
C VAL A 528 -4.13 -14.11 -24.92
N ILE A 529 -4.20 -15.41 -25.24
CA ILE A 529 -3.02 -16.24 -25.49
C ILE A 529 -2.73 -16.27 -26.99
N ASP A 530 -3.76 -16.57 -27.79
CA ASP A 530 -3.68 -16.72 -29.24
C ASP A 530 -5.07 -16.51 -29.87
N PRO A 531 -5.21 -16.50 -31.21
CA PRO A 531 -6.50 -16.25 -31.86
C PRO A 531 -7.64 -17.21 -31.51
N ALA A 532 -7.34 -18.42 -31.04
CA ALA A 532 -8.34 -19.40 -30.64
C ALA A 532 -8.52 -19.47 -29.12
N THR A 533 -7.64 -18.84 -28.33
CA THR A 533 -7.53 -19.07 -26.89
C THR A 533 -7.41 -17.78 -26.09
N ALA A 534 -8.24 -17.66 -25.06
CA ALA A 534 -8.08 -16.64 -24.02
C ALA A 534 -8.43 -17.18 -22.62
N TRP A 535 -7.80 -16.60 -21.61
CA TRP A 535 -8.25 -16.70 -20.22
C TRP A 535 -9.27 -15.61 -19.92
N ILE A 536 -10.33 -16.00 -19.21
CA ILE A 536 -11.47 -15.15 -18.86
C ILE A 536 -11.64 -15.16 -17.34
N GLY A 537 -11.57 -13.97 -16.75
CA GLY A 537 -11.86 -13.74 -15.34
C GLY A 537 -13.33 -13.37 -15.18
N THR A 538 -13.97 -13.90 -14.14
CA THR A 538 -15.38 -13.65 -13.82
C THR A 538 -15.55 -13.37 -12.33
N ALA A 539 -16.75 -13.00 -11.89
CA ALA A 539 -17.05 -12.81 -10.47
C ALA A 539 -17.08 -14.15 -9.69
N LEU A 540 -17.09 -15.27 -10.41
CA LEU A 540 -17.22 -16.61 -9.84
C LEU A 540 -16.02 -17.54 -10.16
N GLY A 541 -14.89 -16.98 -10.59
CA GLY A 541 -13.64 -17.69 -10.83
C GLY A 541 -13.02 -17.37 -12.19
N ALA A 542 -12.01 -18.16 -12.58
CA ALA A 542 -11.31 -18.02 -13.85
C ALA A 542 -11.49 -19.28 -14.72
N GLY A 543 -11.50 -19.09 -16.02
CA GLY A 543 -11.57 -20.18 -16.98
C GLY A 543 -10.92 -19.83 -18.29
N ARG A 544 -10.90 -20.82 -19.19
CA ARG A 544 -10.30 -20.70 -20.51
C ARG A 544 -11.39 -20.85 -21.55
N ILE A 545 -11.41 -19.95 -22.52
CA ILE A 545 -12.14 -20.17 -23.78
C ILE A 545 -11.16 -20.68 -24.82
N GLN A 546 -11.51 -21.80 -25.46
CA GLN A 546 -10.74 -22.41 -26.52
C GLN A 546 -11.68 -22.83 -27.65
N SER A 547 -11.42 -22.36 -28.87
CA SER A 547 -12.21 -22.69 -30.06
C SER A 547 -13.73 -22.52 -29.84
N GLY A 548 -14.11 -21.45 -29.14
CA GLY A 548 -15.50 -21.09 -28.85
C GLY A 548 -16.17 -21.86 -27.71
N THR A 549 -15.44 -22.72 -27.00
CA THR A 549 -15.94 -23.40 -25.80
C THR A 549 -15.28 -22.81 -24.57
N PHE A 550 -16.07 -22.21 -23.68
CA PHE A 550 -15.60 -21.78 -22.37
C PHE A 550 -15.61 -22.94 -21.38
N THR A 551 -14.48 -23.19 -20.74
CA THR A 551 -14.34 -24.16 -19.65
C THR A 551 -13.88 -23.41 -18.41
N ARG A 552 -14.69 -23.49 -17.34
CA ARG A 552 -14.27 -22.98 -16.04
C ARG A 552 -13.27 -23.95 -15.43
N LEU A 553 -12.09 -23.44 -15.10
CA LEU A 553 -10.98 -24.27 -14.62
C LEU A 553 -10.71 -24.00 -13.14
N LEU A 554 -10.84 -22.74 -12.70
CA LEU A 554 -10.41 -22.32 -11.37
C LEU A 554 -11.55 -21.64 -10.62
N THR A 555 -11.86 -22.15 -9.44
CA THR A 555 -12.82 -21.58 -8.48
C THR A 555 -12.20 -21.59 -7.08
N VAL A 556 -12.92 -21.10 -6.08
CA VAL A 556 -12.55 -21.33 -4.67
C VAL A 556 -12.76 -22.81 -4.39
N ALA A 557 -11.67 -23.58 -4.29
CA ALA A 557 -11.75 -25.01 -4.02
C ALA A 557 -12.28 -25.22 -2.59
N PRO A 558 -13.22 -26.15 -2.36
CA PRO A 558 -13.51 -26.59 -1.01
C PRO A 558 -12.31 -27.37 -0.45
N PRO A 559 -11.97 -27.23 0.85
CA PRO A 559 -10.83 -27.91 1.47
C PRO A 559 -10.80 -29.44 1.29
N SER A 560 -11.92 -30.05 0.91
CA SER A 560 -12.09 -31.49 0.68
C SER A 560 -11.45 -32.03 -0.59
N GLU A 561 -11.05 -31.19 -1.56
CA GLU A 561 -10.49 -31.66 -2.86
C GLU A 561 -8.96 -31.47 -3.00
N GLY A 562 -8.26 -31.07 -1.94
CA GLY A 562 -6.82 -31.32 -1.80
C GLY A 562 -5.85 -30.49 -2.67
N GLY A 563 -6.32 -29.49 -3.43
CA GLY A 563 -5.48 -28.50 -4.12
C GLY A 563 -5.84 -27.06 -3.70
N PRO A 564 -4.91 -26.09 -3.73
CA PRO A 564 -5.24 -24.69 -3.45
C PRO A 564 -6.08 -24.14 -4.60
N GLY A 565 -7.38 -23.95 -4.39
CA GLY A 565 -8.20 -23.17 -5.32
C GLY A 565 -7.82 -21.69 -5.30
N LEU A 566 -8.54 -20.88 -6.07
CA LEU A 566 -8.36 -19.43 -6.03
C LEU A 566 -8.61 -18.91 -4.60
N PRO A 567 -7.84 -17.91 -4.13
CA PRO A 567 -8.07 -17.31 -2.82
C PRO A 567 -9.43 -16.60 -2.71
N SER A 568 -9.95 -16.09 -3.83
CA SER A 568 -11.32 -15.60 -3.95
C SER A 568 -11.89 -15.94 -5.33
N ALA A 569 -13.21 -16.12 -5.41
CA ALA A 569 -13.92 -16.32 -6.68
C ALA A 569 -13.98 -15.03 -7.50
N GLN A 570 -13.94 -13.87 -6.85
CA GLN A 570 -13.98 -12.57 -7.49
C GLN A 570 -12.63 -12.29 -8.16
N VAL A 571 -12.53 -12.54 -9.46
CA VAL A 571 -11.36 -12.20 -10.27
C VAL A 571 -11.48 -10.75 -10.72
N ASN A 572 -10.47 -9.94 -10.45
CA ASN A 572 -10.44 -8.52 -10.79
C ASN A 572 -9.58 -8.25 -12.02
N ASP A 573 -8.45 -8.95 -12.14
CA ASP A 573 -7.56 -8.78 -13.29
C ASP A 573 -6.77 -10.04 -13.64
N LEU A 574 -6.37 -10.14 -14.91
CA LEU A 574 -5.58 -11.23 -15.47
C LEU A 574 -4.43 -10.66 -16.29
N THR A 575 -3.24 -11.25 -16.15
CA THR A 575 -2.12 -10.96 -17.04
C THR A 575 -1.29 -12.21 -17.32
N LEU A 576 -0.65 -12.27 -18.49
CA LEU A 576 0.25 -13.36 -18.85
C LEU A 576 1.69 -12.94 -18.58
N ASP A 577 2.51 -13.87 -18.10
CA ASP A 577 3.96 -13.70 -18.10
C ASP A 577 4.61 -14.28 -19.36
N THR A 578 5.89 -13.96 -19.56
CA THR A 578 6.68 -14.44 -20.71
C THR A 578 7.04 -15.92 -20.64
N ASN A 579 6.70 -16.63 -19.56
CA ASN A 579 7.00 -18.04 -19.37
C ASN A 579 5.76 -18.94 -19.54
N GLY A 580 4.63 -18.39 -19.98
CA GLY A 580 3.39 -19.14 -20.15
C GLY A 580 2.68 -19.43 -18.83
N SER A 581 2.78 -18.52 -17.85
CA SER A 581 1.91 -18.51 -16.67
C SER A 581 0.82 -17.44 -16.83
N VAL A 582 -0.34 -17.72 -16.26
CA VAL A 582 -1.38 -16.72 -16.03
C VAL A 582 -1.34 -16.28 -14.56
N TRP A 583 -1.26 -14.97 -14.36
CA TRP A 583 -1.38 -14.32 -13.06
C TRP A 583 -2.81 -13.81 -12.89
N ILE A 584 -3.39 -14.11 -11.73
CA ILE A 584 -4.81 -13.93 -11.45
C ILE A 584 -4.94 -13.09 -10.18
N GLY A 585 -5.35 -11.84 -10.34
CA GLY A 585 -5.62 -10.91 -9.25
C GLY A 585 -7.05 -11.12 -8.76
N THR A 586 -7.21 -11.40 -7.47
CA THR A 586 -8.52 -11.60 -6.85
C THR A 586 -8.71 -10.65 -5.67
N SER A 587 -9.93 -10.57 -5.13
CA SER A 587 -10.19 -9.78 -3.93
C SER A 587 -9.66 -10.37 -2.61
N ALA A 588 -8.93 -11.48 -2.62
CA ALA A 588 -8.33 -12.05 -1.41
C ALA A 588 -6.93 -12.66 -1.64
N GLY A 589 -6.26 -12.29 -2.73
CA GLY A 589 -4.88 -12.68 -2.99
C GLY A 589 -4.57 -12.83 -4.47
N LEU A 590 -3.29 -13.11 -4.75
CA LEU A 590 -2.74 -13.38 -6.07
C LEU A 590 -2.69 -14.88 -6.29
N ALA A 591 -3.19 -15.36 -7.42
CA ALA A 591 -2.94 -16.72 -7.85
C ALA A 591 -2.06 -16.74 -9.11
N ARG A 592 -1.29 -17.82 -9.25
CA ARG A 592 -0.53 -18.14 -10.47
C ARG A 592 -0.85 -19.56 -10.88
N ALA A 593 -1.18 -19.73 -12.15
CA ALA A 593 -1.37 -21.03 -12.78
C ALA A 593 -0.60 -21.07 -14.09
N ASP A 594 -0.32 -22.27 -14.60
CA ASP A 594 0.14 -22.41 -15.97
C ASP A 594 -0.99 -22.08 -16.96
N VAL A 595 -0.65 -21.71 -18.20
CA VAL A 595 -1.66 -21.31 -19.21
C VAL A 595 -2.66 -22.41 -19.56
N SER A 596 -2.38 -23.70 -19.29
CA SER A 596 -3.37 -24.77 -19.47
C SER A 596 -4.44 -24.75 -18.38
N GLY A 597 -4.08 -24.32 -17.17
CA GLY A 597 -4.95 -24.28 -15.99
C GLY A 597 -5.17 -25.62 -15.30
N PHE A 598 -4.50 -26.68 -15.76
CA PHE A 598 -4.59 -28.02 -15.18
C PHE A 598 -3.41 -28.38 -14.27
N GLY A 599 -2.36 -27.54 -14.23
CA GLY A 599 -1.23 -27.68 -13.34
C GLY A 599 -1.51 -27.17 -11.91
N PRO A 600 -0.50 -27.23 -11.04
CA PRO A 600 -0.62 -26.72 -9.68
C PRO A 600 -0.85 -25.21 -9.69
N ILE A 601 -1.66 -24.76 -8.74
CA ILE A 601 -1.96 -23.34 -8.52
C ILE A 601 -1.14 -22.88 -7.31
N GLU A 602 -0.51 -21.72 -7.45
CA GLU A 602 0.20 -21.07 -6.35
C GLU A 602 -0.62 -19.88 -5.87
N VAL A 603 -0.76 -19.71 -4.56
CA VAL A 603 -1.52 -18.61 -3.95
C VAL A 603 -0.62 -17.77 -3.06
N PHE A 604 -0.63 -16.46 -3.27
CA PHE A 604 0.18 -15.50 -2.55
C PHE A 604 -0.71 -14.42 -1.94
N THR A 605 -0.51 -14.16 -0.66
CA THR A 605 -1.22 -13.15 0.13
C THR A 605 -0.22 -12.24 0.83
N THR A 606 -0.71 -11.38 1.72
CA THR A 606 0.09 -10.63 2.71
C THR A 606 1.04 -11.54 3.51
N ALA A 607 0.71 -12.83 3.67
CA ALA A 607 1.62 -13.81 4.29
C ALA A 607 2.90 -14.06 3.47
N GLN A 608 2.85 -13.87 2.15
CA GLN A 608 4.00 -13.93 1.24
C GLN A 608 4.57 -12.55 0.91
N GLY A 609 4.15 -11.51 1.64
CA GLY A 609 4.74 -10.17 1.60
C GLY A 609 4.09 -9.22 0.60
N LEU A 610 2.96 -9.58 -0.02
CA LEU A 610 2.12 -8.58 -0.71
C LEU A 610 1.68 -7.50 0.28
N VAL A 611 1.49 -6.27 -0.22
CA VAL A 611 1.01 -5.15 0.60
C VAL A 611 -0.43 -5.34 1.08
N ASP A 612 -1.26 -5.99 0.26
CA ASP A 612 -2.68 -6.22 0.52
C ASP A 612 -3.19 -7.39 -0.32
N ASP A 613 -4.31 -7.98 0.12
CA ASP A 613 -4.93 -9.15 -0.51
C ASP A 613 -6.04 -8.77 -1.52
N ASP A 614 -6.61 -7.56 -1.48
CA ASP A 614 -7.56 -7.09 -2.49
C ASP A 614 -6.83 -6.51 -3.71
N ILE A 615 -6.52 -7.39 -4.66
CA ILE A 615 -5.78 -7.07 -5.88
C ILE A 615 -6.74 -6.49 -6.92
N ARG A 616 -6.43 -5.30 -7.42
CA ARG A 616 -7.26 -4.57 -8.39
C ARG A 616 -6.66 -4.54 -9.80
N ALA A 617 -5.34 -4.48 -9.91
CA ALA A 617 -4.66 -4.33 -11.18
C ALA A 617 -3.42 -5.21 -11.27
N LEU A 618 -3.19 -5.80 -12.44
CA LEU A 618 -1.96 -6.52 -12.75
C LEU A 618 -1.32 -5.99 -14.03
N ALA A 619 -0.01 -5.76 -14.01
CA ALA A 619 0.74 -5.45 -15.22
C ALA A 619 2.10 -6.16 -15.23
N TRP A 620 2.31 -7.01 -16.24
CA TRP A 620 3.57 -7.70 -16.46
C TRP A 620 4.54 -6.81 -17.26
N ASP A 621 5.66 -6.45 -16.64
CA ASP A 621 6.79 -5.83 -17.32
C ASP A 621 7.68 -6.93 -17.91
N ALA A 622 7.44 -7.25 -19.17
CA ALA A 622 8.19 -8.27 -19.90
C ALA A 622 9.69 -7.94 -20.05
N ALA A 623 10.05 -6.66 -20.13
CA ALA A 623 11.43 -6.23 -20.28
C ALA A 623 12.24 -6.48 -18.99
N ARG A 624 11.61 -6.31 -17.83
CA ARG A 624 12.24 -6.47 -16.52
C ARG A 624 11.94 -7.80 -15.84
N GLY A 625 10.98 -8.58 -16.34
CA GLY A 625 10.53 -9.83 -15.72
C GLY A 625 9.85 -9.58 -14.36
N VAL A 626 9.07 -8.50 -14.27
CA VAL A 626 8.48 -8.01 -13.02
C VAL A 626 6.97 -7.99 -13.18
N LEU A 627 6.26 -8.47 -12.15
CA LEU A 627 4.82 -8.25 -12.03
C LEU A 627 4.56 -7.04 -11.12
N TRP A 628 3.84 -6.06 -11.62
CA TRP A 628 3.26 -5.00 -10.82
C TRP A 628 1.86 -5.40 -10.37
N VAL A 629 1.63 -5.34 -9.07
CA VAL A 629 0.37 -5.70 -8.42
C VAL A 629 -0.18 -4.45 -7.73
N GLY A 630 -1.22 -3.87 -8.31
CA GLY A 630 -1.98 -2.78 -7.70
C GLY A 630 -3.05 -3.34 -6.78
N THR A 631 -3.16 -2.76 -5.58
CA THR A 631 -4.14 -3.15 -4.54
C THR A 631 -4.95 -1.95 -4.06
N VAL A 632 -5.79 -2.14 -3.03
CA VAL A 632 -6.49 -1.05 -2.34
C VAL A 632 -5.59 -0.28 -1.36
N HIS A 633 -4.56 -0.93 -0.79
CA HIS A 633 -3.69 -0.32 0.22
C HIS A 633 -2.24 -0.08 -0.26
N GLY A 634 -1.98 -0.13 -1.56
CA GLY A 634 -0.69 0.22 -2.16
C GLY A 634 -0.34 -0.62 -3.38
N VAL A 635 0.94 -0.59 -3.76
CA VAL A 635 1.48 -1.32 -4.91
C VAL A 635 2.58 -2.27 -4.48
N SER A 636 2.48 -3.53 -4.92
CA SER A 636 3.55 -4.53 -4.76
C SER A 636 4.26 -4.75 -6.09
N ARG A 637 5.58 -4.63 -6.09
CA ARG A 637 6.44 -5.07 -7.19
C ARG A 637 6.93 -6.48 -6.87
N VAL A 638 6.51 -7.45 -7.66
CA VAL A 638 6.77 -8.87 -7.46
C VAL A 638 7.77 -9.37 -8.50
N VAL A 639 8.81 -10.05 -8.04
CA VAL A 639 9.71 -10.81 -8.91
C VAL A 639 9.66 -12.29 -8.53
N PRO A 640 9.09 -13.17 -9.38
CA PRO A 640 9.08 -14.62 -9.15
C PRO A 640 10.48 -15.22 -9.27
N ALA A 641 10.89 -16.07 -8.34
CA ALA A 641 12.16 -16.81 -8.43
C ALA A 641 12.12 -17.84 -9.57
N GLY A 642 13.23 -18.04 -10.28
CA GLY A 642 13.39 -19.10 -11.29
C GLY A 642 13.03 -18.74 -12.74
N THR A 643 12.61 -17.51 -13.04
CA THR A 643 12.25 -17.06 -14.40
C THR A 643 13.44 -16.47 -15.18
N GLY A 644 14.58 -17.18 -15.28
CA GLY A 644 15.70 -16.78 -16.17
C GLY A 644 16.28 -15.36 -15.98
N ALA A 645 15.89 -14.65 -14.92
CA ALA A 645 16.33 -13.30 -14.60
C ALA A 645 17.78 -13.29 -14.08
N PRO A 646 18.52 -12.18 -14.23
CA PRO A 646 19.89 -12.09 -13.73
C PRO A 646 19.96 -12.44 -12.24
N ALA A 647 20.98 -13.21 -11.86
CA ALA A 647 21.22 -13.53 -10.46
C ALA A 647 21.60 -12.28 -9.67
N ILE A 648 22.17 -11.28 -10.36
CA ILE A 648 22.49 -9.97 -9.83
C ILE A 648 21.29 -9.05 -9.98
N THR A 649 20.69 -8.64 -8.86
CA THR A 649 19.61 -7.66 -8.82
C THR A 649 20.08 -6.33 -8.23
N ASP A 650 19.30 -5.27 -8.38
CA ASP A 650 19.54 -4.01 -7.67
C ASP A 650 19.49 -4.17 -6.15
N ARG A 651 18.85 -5.24 -5.68
CA ARG A 651 18.62 -5.57 -4.26
C ARG A 651 19.65 -6.55 -3.69
N VAL A 652 20.71 -6.84 -4.43
CA VAL A 652 21.79 -7.68 -3.92
C VAL A 652 22.53 -6.93 -2.80
N TYR A 653 22.66 -7.55 -1.64
CA TYR A 653 23.34 -6.99 -0.47
C TYR A 653 24.15 -8.05 0.26
N VAL A 654 25.11 -7.61 1.05
CA VAL A 654 25.95 -8.49 1.88
C VAL A 654 25.68 -8.22 3.34
N TYR A 655 25.59 -9.29 4.12
CA TYR A 655 25.25 -9.23 5.54
C TYR A 655 25.95 -10.34 6.32
N PRO A 656 26.28 -10.13 7.60
CA PRO A 656 26.21 -8.84 8.29
C PRO A 656 27.24 -7.84 7.74
N ASN A 657 26.92 -6.54 7.73
CA ASN A 657 27.81 -5.48 7.25
C ASN A 657 27.65 -4.22 8.11
N PRO A 658 28.64 -3.83 8.94
CA PRO A 658 29.95 -4.48 9.11
C PRO A 658 29.82 -5.88 9.72
N SER A 659 30.64 -6.83 9.25
CA SER A 659 30.68 -8.18 9.80
C SER A 659 31.63 -8.26 11.00
N ARG A 660 31.08 -8.73 12.13
CA ARG A 660 31.81 -9.25 13.30
C ARG A 660 31.66 -10.79 13.42
N ALA A 661 30.87 -11.39 12.54
CA ALA A 661 30.50 -12.80 12.60
C ALA A 661 31.40 -13.61 11.67
N GLY A 662 31.64 -14.88 12.01
CA GLY A 662 32.55 -15.77 11.27
C GLY A 662 32.13 -16.15 9.84
N SER A 663 31.11 -15.52 9.26
CA SER A 663 30.86 -15.58 7.83
C SER A 663 30.11 -14.35 7.32
N LEU A 664 30.32 -14.06 6.04
CA LEU A 664 29.62 -13.07 5.25
C LEU A 664 28.69 -13.79 4.28
N ARG A 665 27.46 -13.31 4.22
CA ARG A 665 26.38 -13.84 3.42
C ARG A 665 25.91 -12.82 2.40
N ILE A 666 25.24 -13.32 1.37
CA ILE A 666 24.60 -12.50 0.35
C ILE A 666 23.09 -12.72 0.38
N GLY A 667 22.35 -11.61 0.24
CA GLY A 667 20.90 -11.62 0.12
C GLY A 667 20.48 -10.94 -1.18
N GLY A 668 19.23 -11.18 -1.60
CA GLY A 668 18.66 -10.55 -2.80
C GLY A 668 19.13 -11.15 -4.13
N ILE A 669 19.70 -12.36 -4.12
CA ILE A 669 20.04 -13.13 -5.32
C ILE A 669 18.86 -13.99 -5.75
N GLN A 670 18.59 -14.05 -7.06
CA GLN A 670 17.44 -14.79 -7.61
C GLN A 670 17.80 -16.16 -8.17
N ASN A 671 19.06 -16.33 -8.57
CA ASN A 671 19.61 -17.54 -9.17
C ASN A 671 21.03 -17.75 -8.66
N SER A 672 21.60 -18.93 -8.93
CA SER A 672 23.02 -19.19 -8.70
C SER A 672 23.89 -18.11 -9.36
N LEU A 673 24.79 -17.49 -8.58
CA LEU A 673 25.82 -16.60 -9.08
C LEU A 673 27.22 -17.08 -8.70
N THR A 674 28.21 -16.50 -9.36
CA THR A 674 29.62 -16.61 -8.98
C THR A 674 30.13 -15.26 -8.54
N GLY A 675 31.09 -15.23 -7.64
CA GLY A 675 31.67 -13.97 -7.19
C GLY A 675 33.07 -14.11 -6.64
N GLU A 676 33.66 -12.98 -6.35
CA GLU A 676 34.98 -12.85 -5.76
C GLU A 676 35.00 -11.73 -4.71
N VAL A 677 35.75 -11.98 -3.64
CA VAL A 677 36.08 -11.00 -2.62
C VAL A 677 37.47 -10.45 -2.92
N ARG A 678 37.61 -9.14 -2.91
CA ARG A 678 38.86 -8.42 -3.12
C ARG A 678 39.15 -7.46 -1.97
N ASP A 679 40.43 -7.20 -1.70
CA ASP A 679 40.82 -6.11 -0.81
C ASP A 679 40.67 -4.74 -1.51
N VAL A 680 40.86 -3.64 -0.76
CA VAL A 680 40.80 -2.26 -1.32
C VAL A 680 41.89 -1.95 -2.35
N SER A 681 42.98 -2.73 -2.37
CA SER A 681 44.03 -2.63 -3.38
C SER A 681 43.68 -3.41 -4.66
N GLY A 682 42.56 -4.13 -4.66
CA GLY A 682 42.07 -4.91 -5.78
C GLY A 682 42.60 -6.35 -5.83
N ASN A 683 43.38 -6.80 -4.85
CA ASN A 683 43.89 -8.18 -4.82
C ASN A 683 42.76 -9.15 -4.51
N LEU A 684 42.77 -10.31 -5.17
CA LEU A 684 41.83 -11.39 -4.92
C LEU A 684 42.07 -12.02 -3.55
N VAL A 685 41.01 -12.17 -2.76
CA VAL A 685 41.02 -12.77 -1.42
C VAL A 685 40.30 -14.12 -1.42
N HIS A 686 39.15 -14.22 -2.09
CA HIS A 686 38.33 -15.43 -2.12
C HIS A 686 37.46 -15.50 -3.38
N ARG A 687 37.17 -16.70 -3.89
CA ARG A 687 36.18 -16.93 -4.95
C ARG A 687 35.07 -17.82 -4.41
N PHE A 688 33.83 -17.53 -4.78
CA PHE A 688 32.67 -18.30 -4.34
C PHE A 688 31.67 -18.54 -5.48
N ARG A 689 30.88 -19.60 -5.30
CA ARG A 689 29.64 -19.83 -6.02
C ARG A 689 28.52 -19.89 -4.99
N CYS A 690 27.46 -19.14 -5.21
CA CYS A 690 26.39 -18.97 -4.25
C CYS A 690 25.05 -19.24 -4.94
N ASP A 691 24.26 -20.13 -4.35
CA ASP A 691 22.87 -20.40 -4.73
C ASP A 691 21.94 -19.71 -3.73
N PRO A 692 20.73 -19.25 -4.11
CA PRO A 692 19.74 -18.74 -3.16
C PRO A 692 19.54 -19.60 -1.89
N ALA A 693 19.69 -20.93 -1.98
CA ALA A 693 19.62 -21.83 -0.82
C ALA A 693 20.89 -21.85 0.05
N GLN A 694 22.05 -21.50 -0.52
CA GLN A 694 23.35 -21.44 0.16
C GLN A 694 23.88 -20.02 0.11
N ASN A 695 23.44 -19.20 1.06
CA ASN A 695 23.65 -17.75 1.07
C ASN A 695 25.00 -17.30 1.66
N GLU A 696 25.87 -18.21 2.10
CA GLU A 696 27.22 -17.88 2.57
C GLU A 696 28.18 -17.71 1.40
N ILE A 697 28.94 -16.60 1.41
CA ILE A 697 29.85 -16.25 0.31
C ILE A 697 31.31 -16.13 0.72
N TRP A 698 31.58 -16.00 2.03
CA TRP A 698 32.94 -15.96 2.56
C TRP A 698 32.94 -16.22 4.07
N ASP A 699 33.78 -17.11 4.57
CA ASP A 699 33.95 -17.44 5.99
C ASP A 699 34.87 -16.47 6.75
N LEU A 700 35.20 -15.33 6.13
CA LEU A 700 36.16 -14.34 6.62
C LEU A 700 37.56 -14.93 6.90
N ARG A 701 38.00 -15.92 6.12
CA ARG A 701 39.38 -16.43 6.15
C ARG A 701 40.08 -16.21 4.82
N ALA A 702 41.39 -15.99 4.88
CA ALA A 702 42.24 -16.02 3.70
C ALA A 702 42.41 -17.46 3.20
N GLU A 703 42.89 -17.65 1.97
CA GLU A 703 43.22 -19.00 1.45
C GLU A 703 44.23 -19.76 2.33
N SER A 704 45.06 -19.05 3.10
CA SER A 704 45.97 -19.64 4.08
C SER A 704 45.26 -20.21 5.32
N GLY A 705 43.94 -20.00 5.47
CA GLY A 705 43.14 -20.40 6.63
C GLY A 705 43.16 -19.40 7.78
N GLU A 706 43.96 -18.34 7.71
CA GLU A 706 44.02 -17.29 8.75
C GLU A 706 42.82 -16.33 8.69
N PRO A 707 42.36 -15.77 9.84
CA PRO A 707 41.29 -14.77 9.85
C PRO A 707 41.65 -13.55 9.00
N ALA A 708 40.66 -13.08 8.22
CA ALA A 708 40.81 -11.91 7.39
C ALA A 708 41.11 -10.66 8.24
N PRO A 709 42.05 -9.80 7.83
CA PRO A 709 42.30 -8.52 8.51
C PRO A 709 41.03 -7.65 8.60
N ALA A 710 40.91 -6.86 9.65
CA ALA A 710 39.89 -5.82 9.71
C ALA A 710 40.12 -4.81 8.58
N GLY A 711 39.05 -4.43 7.88
CA GLY A 711 39.15 -3.58 6.70
C GLY A 711 37.90 -3.61 5.85
N VAL A 712 37.91 -2.81 4.78
CA VAL A 712 36.85 -2.84 3.76
C VAL A 712 37.26 -3.83 2.66
N TYR A 713 36.30 -4.61 2.20
CA TYR A 713 36.43 -5.57 1.12
C TYR A 713 35.42 -5.25 0.01
N LEU A 714 35.83 -5.47 -1.23
CA LEU A 714 35.00 -5.36 -2.41
C LEU A 714 34.47 -6.75 -2.78
N ILE A 715 33.16 -6.85 -3.00
CA ILE A 715 32.52 -8.12 -3.38
C ILE A 715 31.98 -7.97 -4.78
N VAL A 716 32.68 -8.59 -5.72
CA VAL A 716 32.36 -8.54 -7.14
C VAL A 716 31.54 -9.77 -7.49
N LEU A 717 30.34 -9.54 -7.96
CA LEU A 717 29.39 -10.57 -8.36
C LEU A 717 29.36 -10.65 -9.87
N HIS A 718 29.23 -11.87 -10.39
CA HIS A 718 29.18 -12.16 -11.82
C HIS A 718 27.95 -12.99 -12.16
N ASP A 719 27.26 -12.59 -13.22
CA ASP A 719 26.26 -13.40 -13.91
C ASP A 719 26.40 -13.27 -15.44
N LYS A 720 25.45 -13.85 -16.19
CA LYS A 720 25.49 -13.85 -17.67
C LYS A 720 25.31 -12.47 -18.31
N ARG A 721 24.88 -11.45 -17.56
CA ARG A 721 24.57 -10.09 -18.07
C ARG A 721 25.57 -9.03 -17.61
N GLY A 722 26.39 -9.29 -16.60
CA GLY A 722 27.44 -8.37 -16.19
C GLY A 722 27.99 -8.65 -14.79
N SER A 723 28.56 -7.60 -14.19
CA SER A 723 29.10 -7.65 -12.83
C SER A 723 28.62 -6.50 -11.96
N LYS A 724 28.41 -6.76 -10.66
CA LYS A 724 28.06 -5.75 -9.66
C LYS A 724 29.02 -5.82 -8.49
N THR A 725 29.49 -4.66 -8.01
CA THR A 725 30.40 -4.58 -6.87
C THR A 725 29.66 -4.06 -5.64
N LEU A 726 29.75 -4.81 -4.54
CA LEU A 726 29.32 -4.42 -3.21
C LEU A 726 30.54 -4.11 -2.32
N ARG A 727 30.29 -3.45 -1.19
CA ARG A 727 31.31 -3.16 -0.18
C ARG A 727 30.91 -3.79 1.15
N ALA A 728 31.82 -4.51 1.78
CA ALA A 728 31.64 -5.06 3.12
C ALA A 728 32.78 -4.60 4.03
N ALA A 729 32.45 -4.19 5.25
CA ALA A 729 33.47 -3.92 6.27
C ALA A 729 33.59 -5.13 7.22
N VAL A 730 34.80 -5.60 7.46
CA VAL A 730 35.12 -6.58 8.52
C VAL A 730 35.73 -5.82 9.68
N VAL A 731 35.16 -5.99 10.87
CA VAL A 731 35.61 -5.30 12.09
C VAL A 731 35.89 -6.32 13.19
N ARG A 732 36.96 -6.08 13.97
CA ARG A 732 37.32 -6.91 15.13
C ARG A 732 36.41 -6.64 16.33
#